data_AF-A0A1F5VXP6-F1
#
_entry.id   AF-A0A1F5VXP6-F1
#
_cell.length_a   1.000
_cell.length_b   1.000
_cell.length_c   1.000
_cell.angle_alpha   90.00
_cell.angle_beta   90.00
_cell.angle_gamma   90.00
#
_symmetry.space_group_name_H-M   'P 1'
#
loop_
_entity.id
_entity.type
_entity.pdbx_description
1 polymer ?
#
loop_
_entity_poly.entity_id
_entity_poly.type
_entity_poly.pdbx_seq_one_letter_code
_entity_poly.pdbx_strand_id
1 'polypeptide(L)'
;MQGISASQLNRLPVYLLGIGAFLIIISLITVIAGGGLSNGDGIQSIFLGGLWNSGGTSPKGINYHRPLGLEDRVRCQVAIEHVYWKHRIWGNIEPKPSFETMIDQQRVRETLEDTLRKSKALEVYWKQPITGAQLQAEINRMARNTKDSALLAELWGALNNDSYLVAECLARPLLAERLARNYYSSGSKSVKESSNSIWALRHENEEIDFADWWRQQRYQFAAEIKEPGNEYVLPPLANYLCMFDTWNPVANFMIRANHTAIWTGAEMIVWGGWDGFSYLSTGGRYYPATDMWLPLSLAGAPEARSRHTAVWNGTEMIIWGGANAAGSMNTGGRYNPVIDAWLPTTIANAPQARRQHTAVWTGSRMIIWGGENNDGGANHYYLNTGAQYDATADNWSAISLWNAPLGCARHTAVWTGTEMIIWGGYNNDYLDTGSRYNPIQNSWTETTFAGAPLMRADHTAVWTGTEMIVWGGENDGGALFFGSRYNPALDNWFETSLINVPPQRLDHTAVWSGTEMIIWGGQNLGAGLNNGGRYNPNTDSWILTSPINAPTGRYWHTAVWNGTEMIIFGGYNGIYFGDGGRYCACVDIPPPSNVTALPTGPNTITVSWNPVPGASGYNVYRRHEHCGTSFEGIILDEATIPFWEDKSVSGNTFYQYRITALADCESPPSMWVDATALGNCTLKPCFQGIYNIINNATSPCELTIEWTEGTPPLCSGSSNLSYTLYRGTDPDFIPGSAFELATCITDTFYIDSDVTIATLYHYIVRAEDSTTTGSGPCNNGNIDDNLIRKSGSPTGPVTVLFNDDFESGLQEWSTSANWLASNVLSHSGSFSAYSGNTNNQLCDTLTQINFFPTESTAPPILEFWTDHQVESGYDGGIVEGSTDGITWSKLALSPDYPGTTNSSAQPCLGINLQPAFSGNYTAWKKYRADLAPFAGNPFKVRFNYATNDFNASGGWFIDDVVIASVSSCSSSADAPGRIMNTLSIAKSGSELLLSWGKPLPPCITTNYSIYRGLLPWTGYNHVQLTCSTTGTTYVTPADIDSYYFLVVAQNLNQDGSYGLDSSALQIPPSPAPCFPQNIGTCN
;
A
#
# COMPACT_ATOMS: atom_id res chain seq x y z
N MET A 1 -10.18 -38.89 -17.61
CA MET A 1 -11.05 -38.14 -18.54
C MET A 1 -11.44 -36.85 -17.85
N GLN A 2 -11.44 -35.70 -18.54
CA GLN A 2 -12.04 -34.40 -18.14
C GLN A 2 -11.79 -33.91 -16.67
N GLY A 3 -11.10 -32.80 -16.41
CA GLY A 3 -10.41 -31.89 -17.33
C GLY A 3 -9.68 -30.76 -16.60
N ILE A 4 -8.51 -30.43 -17.12
CA ILE A 4 -7.79 -29.13 -17.18
C ILE A 4 -8.40 -27.93 -16.43
N SER A 5 -7.55 -27.12 -15.79
CA SER A 5 -7.87 -25.71 -15.44
C SER A 5 -6.55 -24.71 -15.69
N ALA A 6 -5.99 -23.10 -17.28
CA ALA A 6 -4.90 -22.18 -17.82
C ALA A 6 -5.33 -20.70 -17.99
N SER A 7 -5.18 -19.93 -16.93
CA SER A 7 -4.37 -18.70 -17.00
C SER A 7 -2.90 -19.11 -17.20
N GLN A 8 -2.17 -18.59 -18.18
CA GLN A 8 -2.15 -17.17 -18.50
C GLN A 8 -2.35 -16.84 -19.98
N LEU A 9 -2.94 -15.67 -20.22
CA LEU A 9 -3.02 -15.04 -21.53
C LEU A 9 -2.91 -13.50 -21.36
N ASN A 10 -1.77 -12.96 -21.80
CA ASN A 10 -1.43 -11.58 -22.15
C ASN A 10 -1.72 -10.40 -21.19
N ARG A 11 -0.72 -9.50 -21.09
CA ARG A 11 -0.93 -8.06 -20.89
C ARG A 11 -1.14 -7.39 -22.26
N LEU A 12 -2.09 -6.44 -22.34
CA LEU A 12 -2.06 -5.11 -22.98
C LEU A 12 -3.52 -4.62 -23.24
N PRO A 13 -3.77 -3.31 -23.41
CA PRO A 13 -4.99 -2.71 -22.84
C PRO A 13 -6.19 -2.60 -23.79
N VAL A 14 -7.40 -2.79 -23.24
CA VAL A 14 -8.55 -1.86 -23.25
C VAL A 14 -9.69 -2.43 -22.36
N TYR A 15 -10.64 -1.58 -21.98
CA TYR A 15 -11.72 -1.79 -20.99
C TYR A 15 -12.54 -3.11 -21.06
N LEU A 16 -12.99 -3.52 -19.86
CA LEU A 16 -14.18 -4.36 -19.50
C LEU A 16 -14.12 -5.91 -19.54
N LEU A 17 -14.41 -6.48 -18.35
CA LEU A 17 -15.00 -7.81 -18.03
C LEU A 17 -14.19 -9.11 -18.19
N GLY A 18 -13.98 -9.83 -17.06
CA GLY A 18 -13.63 -11.27 -17.02
C GLY A 18 -12.56 -11.66 -15.98
N ILE A 19 -12.77 -12.73 -15.21
CA ILE A 19 -11.82 -13.27 -14.20
C ILE A 19 -11.82 -14.82 -14.25
N GLY A 20 -10.65 -15.49 -14.27
CA GLY A 20 -10.61 -16.96 -14.16
C GLY A 20 -9.24 -17.69 -14.23
N ALA A 21 -8.63 -17.92 -13.05
CA ALA A 21 -7.87 -19.10 -12.57
C ALA A 21 -6.70 -19.77 -13.37
N PHE A 22 -5.74 -20.36 -12.65
CA PHE A 22 -5.08 -21.70 -12.82
C PHE A 22 -3.87 -21.81 -11.85
N LEU A 23 -3.35 -23.04 -11.64
CA LEU A 23 -1.95 -23.36 -11.25
C LEU A 23 -1.74 -24.89 -11.35
N ILE A 24 -0.54 -25.42 -10.98
CA ILE A 24 -0.15 -26.86 -10.92
C ILE A 24 0.20 -27.41 -12.33
N ILE A 25 1.25 -28.22 -12.60
CA ILE A 25 1.88 -29.41 -11.96
C ILE A 25 3.43 -29.23 -11.96
N ILE A 26 4.29 -29.77 -11.07
CA ILE A 26 4.65 -31.18 -10.75
C ILE A 26 5.35 -31.27 -9.36
N SER A 27 5.17 -32.37 -8.61
CA SER A 27 6.12 -32.93 -7.62
C SER A 27 5.70 -34.34 -7.16
N LEU A 28 6.64 -35.29 -7.01
CA LEU A 28 6.41 -36.58 -6.31
C LEU A 28 7.71 -37.41 -6.10
N ILE A 29 7.65 -38.40 -5.19
CA ILE A 29 8.70 -39.38 -4.74
C ILE A 29 9.60 -38.80 -3.59
N THR A 30 9.77 -39.41 -2.39
CA THR A 30 9.53 -40.80 -1.86
C THR A 30 9.18 -40.82 -0.35
N VAL A 31 8.51 -41.89 0.13
CA VAL A 31 8.60 -42.59 1.48
C VAL A 31 8.44 -41.78 2.80
N ILE A 32 7.88 -42.22 3.94
CA ILE A 32 6.92 -43.26 4.46
C ILE A 32 7.38 -43.70 5.88
N ALA A 33 6.41 -43.82 6.82
CA ALA A 33 6.54 -44.21 8.25
C ALA A 33 7.32 -43.22 9.16
N GLY A 34 7.01 -42.99 10.44
CA GLY A 34 6.03 -43.57 11.37
C GLY A 34 6.71 -43.89 12.73
N GLY A 35 6.11 -43.77 13.92
CA GLY A 35 4.80 -43.26 14.38
C GLY A 35 4.58 -43.64 15.87
N GLY A 36 3.58 -43.04 16.54
CA GLY A 36 2.99 -43.56 17.81
C GLY A 36 3.33 -42.83 19.13
N LEU A 37 2.27 -42.30 19.78
CA LEU A 37 1.90 -42.43 21.21
C LEU A 37 2.97 -42.07 22.30
N SER A 38 2.74 -41.25 23.34
CA SER A 38 1.52 -40.87 24.07
C SER A 38 1.87 -40.08 25.36
N ASN A 39 0.91 -39.28 25.85
CA ASN A 39 0.62 -38.91 27.26
C ASN A 39 1.69 -38.23 28.17
N GLY A 40 1.29 -37.13 28.80
CA GLY A 40 1.95 -36.56 29.99
C GLY A 40 1.45 -35.16 30.35
N ASP A 41 0.99 -34.97 31.58
CA ASP A 41 0.59 -33.69 32.20
C ASP A 41 1.79 -32.70 32.27
N GLY A 42 1.65 -31.38 32.47
CA GLY A 42 0.46 -30.56 32.72
C GLY A 42 0.79 -29.42 33.70
N ILE A 43 0.93 -28.19 33.17
CA ILE A 43 1.06 -26.90 33.89
C ILE A 43 2.37 -26.69 34.70
N GLN A 44 3.15 -25.66 34.32
CA GLN A 44 3.69 -24.62 35.23
C GLN A 44 4.40 -23.49 34.46
N SER A 45 4.42 -22.28 35.06
CA SER A 45 5.16 -21.07 34.65
C SER A 45 4.90 -20.43 33.27
N ILE A 46 4.87 -19.09 33.25
CA ILE A 46 4.89 -18.20 32.06
C ILE A 46 6.05 -17.20 32.28
N PHE A 47 6.55 -16.59 31.19
CA PHE A 47 7.62 -15.58 31.10
C PHE A 47 9.07 -16.05 31.25
N LEU A 48 9.75 -16.20 30.10
CA LEU A 48 11.10 -15.65 29.88
C LEU A 48 11.47 -15.70 28.38
N GLY A 49 12.05 -14.60 27.86
CA GLY A 49 12.89 -14.60 26.65
C GLY A 49 12.20 -14.71 25.28
N GLY A 50 12.55 -13.81 24.36
CA GLY A 50 12.18 -13.90 22.93
C GLY A 50 13.20 -14.69 22.10
N LEU A 51 13.16 -14.45 20.77
CA LEU A 51 13.92 -15.14 19.70
C LEU A 51 13.48 -16.58 19.41
N TRP A 52 12.69 -16.75 18.35
CA TRP A 52 13.15 -17.34 17.08
C TRP A 52 12.26 -16.79 15.95
N ASN A 53 12.83 -16.56 14.76
CA ASN A 53 12.08 -16.12 13.58
C ASN A 53 12.55 -16.90 12.35
N SER A 54 11.62 -17.59 11.68
CA SER A 54 11.84 -18.20 10.36
C SER A 54 10.50 -18.44 9.66
N GLY A 55 10.18 -17.60 8.66
CA GLY A 55 9.02 -17.82 7.81
C GLY A 55 9.26 -18.99 6.85
N GLY A 56 8.37 -19.99 6.88
CA GLY A 56 8.35 -21.10 5.93
C GLY A 56 6.92 -21.39 5.48
N THR A 57 6.58 -21.05 4.24
CA THR A 57 5.22 -21.19 3.70
C THR A 57 4.93 -22.63 3.28
N SER A 58 3.81 -23.18 3.74
CA SER A 58 3.30 -24.51 3.38
C SER A 58 1.79 -24.45 3.13
N PRO A 59 1.25 -25.09 2.07
CA PRO A 59 -0.13 -24.85 1.63
C PRO A 59 -1.18 -25.58 2.47
N LYS A 60 -2.08 -24.79 3.10
CA LYS A 60 -3.44 -25.15 3.54
C LYS A 60 -3.61 -26.50 4.26
N GLY A 61 -3.05 -26.60 5.47
CA GLY A 61 -3.75 -27.32 6.54
C GLY A 61 -4.96 -26.50 7.00
N ILE A 62 -6.11 -27.13 7.28
CA ILE A 62 -7.27 -26.44 7.86
C ILE A 62 -6.92 -26.08 9.31
N ASN A 63 -6.77 -24.79 9.60
CA ASN A 63 -6.43 -24.30 10.92
C ASN A 63 -7.68 -24.29 11.82
N TYR A 64 -8.08 -25.48 12.30
CA TYR A 64 -9.14 -25.64 13.29
C TYR A 64 -8.77 -24.89 14.57
N HIS A 65 -9.25 -23.66 14.69
CA HIS A 65 -9.18 -22.91 15.94
C HIS A 65 -9.91 -23.72 17.01
N ARG A 66 -9.26 -23.88 18.17
CA ARG A 66 -9.87 -24.55 19.32
C ARG A 66 -11.08 -23.70 19.77
N PRO A 67 -12.26 -24.31 19.99
CA PRO A 67 -13.42 -23.56 20.47
C PRO A 67 -13.13 -22.79 21.76
N LEU A 68 -13.55 -21.53 21.81
CA LEU A 68 -13.20 -20.60 22.89
C LEU A 68 -13.94 -20.95 24.18
N GLY A 69 -13.17 -21.36 25.20
CA GLY A 69 -13.71 -21.60 26.53
C GLY A 69 -14.20 -20.31 27.18
N LEU A 70 -15.06 -20.45 28.20
CA LEU A 70 -15.54 -19.30 28.99
C LEU A 70 -14.37 -18.47 29.54
N GLU A 71 -13.28 -19.12 29.96
CA GLU A 71 -12.09 -18.44 30.50
C GLU A 71 -11.29 -17.69 29.43
N ASP A 72 -11.22 -18.21 28.21
CA ASP A 72 -10.57 -17.53 27.08
C ASP A 72 -11.38 -16.28 26.69
N ARG A 73 -12.71 -16.38 26.73
CA ARG A 73 -13.63 -15.24 26.52
C ARG A 73 -13.54 -14.21 27.66
N VAL A 74 -13.37 -14.63 28.91
CA VAL A 74 -13.10 -13.73 30.06
C VAL A 74 -11.80 -12.95 29.83
N ARG A 75 -10.72 -13.60 29.39
CA ARG A 75 -9.45 -12.91 29.07
C ARG A 75 -9.62 -11.86 27.98
N CYS A 76 -10.33 -12.20 26.90
CA CYS A 76 -10.60 -11.27 25.81
C CYS A 76 -11.45 -10.07 26.27
N GLN A 77 -12.49 -10.29 27.08
CA GLN A 77 -13.29 -9.19 27.63
C GLN A 77 -12.45 -8.33 28.59
N VAL A 78 -11.61 -8.90 29.43
CA VAL A 78 -10.71 -8.12 30.31
C VAL A 78 -9.73 -7.25 29.50
N ALA A 79 -9.24 -7.73 28.35
CA ALA A 79 -8.44 -6.91 27.43
C ALA A 79 -9.25 -5.75 26.80
N ILE A 80 -10.48 -6.02 26.37
CA ILE A 80 -11.42 -5.00 25.85
C ILE A 80 -11.73 -3.92 26.92
N GLU A 81 -12.07 -4.34 28.14
CA GLU A 81 -12.35 -3.43 29.26
C GLU A 81 -11.11 -2.63 29.68
N HIS A 82 -9.89 -3.17 29.53
CA HIS A 82 -8.66 -2.42 29.79
C HIS A 82 -8.46 -1.26 28.80
N VAL A 83 -8.72 -1.48 27.51
CA VAL A 83 -8.71 -0.41 26.50
C VAL A 83 -9.81 0.63 26.78
N TYR A 84 -11.03 0.19 27.08
CA TYR A 84 -12.09 1.13 27.48
C TYR A 84 -11.76 1.89 28.78
N TRP A 85 -11.05 1.28 29.73
CA TRP A 85 -10.59 1.97 30.94
C TRP A 85 -9.51 3.01 30.62
N LYS A 86 -8.51 2.70 29.77
CA LYS A 86 -7.49 3.65 29.29
C LYS A 86 -8.16 4.93 28.77
N HIS A 87 -9.10 4.78 27.83
CA HIS A 87 -9.81 5.89 27.17
C HIS A 87 -10.89 6.57 28.02
N ARG A 88 -11.26 6.03 29.18
CA ARG A 88 -12.30 6.63 30.02
C ARG A 88 -11.87 7.96 30.64
N ILE A 89 -12.54 9.05 30.27
CA ILE A 89 -12.37 10.37 30.90
C ILE A 89 -12.69 10.26 32.40
N TRP A 90 -11.77 10.72 33.25
CA TRP A 90 -11.89 10.66 34.70
C TRP A 90 -12.17 12.06 35.28
N GLY A 91 -13.45 12.44 35.33
CA GLY A 91 -13.91 13.75 35.78
C GLY A 91 -13.91 13.99 37.30
N ASN A 92 -12.94 13.41 38.03
CA ASN A 92 -12.82 13.51 39.48
C ASN A 92 -11.50 14.20 39.89
N ILE A 93 -11.48 14.80 41.08
CA ILE A 93 -10.33 15.55 41.60
C ILE A 93 -9.22 14.61 42.14
N GLU A 94 -9.56 13.37 42.47
CA GLU A 94 -8.60 12.33 42.87
C GLU A 94 -7.98 11.64 41.64
N PRO A 95 -6.78 11.04 41.74
CA PRO A 95 -6.18 10.30 40.63
C PRO A 95 -7.06 9.16 40.10
N LYS A 96 -6.98 8.90 38.79
CA LYS A 96 -7.67 7.78 38.13
C LYS A 96 -7.19 6.43 38.71
N PRO A 97 -8.08 5.58 39.24
CA PRO A 97 -7.70 4.27 39.77
C PRO A 97 -7.03 3.36 38.72
N SER A 98 -6.21 2.41 39.17
CA SER A 98 -5.68 1.38 38.27
C SER A 98 -6.81 0.43 37.84
N PHE A 99 -6.67 -0.18 36.66
CA PHE A 99 -7.68 -1.05 36.09
C PHE A 99 -8.04 -2.22 37.02
N GLU A 100 -7.02 -2.79 37.67
CA GLU A 100 -7.10 -3.94 38.57
C GLU A 100 -7.94 -3.65 39.82
N THR A 101 -8.09 -2.38 40.21
CA THR A 101 -8.92 -1.95 41.35
C THR A 101 -10.38 -1.67 40.97
N MET A 102 -10.68 -1.56 39.67
CA MET A 102 -12.01 -1.26 39.14
C MET A 102 -12.69 -2.46 38.44
N ILE A 103 -11.92 -3.45 37.98
CA ILE A 103 -12.45 -4.58 37.22
C ILE A 103 -12.92 -5.74 38.11
N ASP A 104 -14.23 -5.92 38.23
CA ASP A 104 -14.80 -7.13 38.84
C ASP A 104 -14.84 -8.28 37.81
N GLN A 105 -13.88 -9.20 37.93
CA GLN A 105 -13.79 -10.39 37.06
C GLN A 105 -15.01 -11.32 37.17
N GLN A 106 -15.67 -11.39 38.32
CA GLN A 106 -16.90 -12.17 38.47
C GLN A 106 -18.04 -11.51 37.70
N ARG A 107 -18.13 -10.17 37.73
CA ARG A 107 -19.11 -9.42 36.93
C ARG A 107 -18.85 -9.49 35.42
N VAL A 108 -17.58 -9.52 35.00
CA VAL A 108 -17.20 -9.79 33.60
C VAL A 108 -17.69 -11.19 33.18
N ARG A 109 -17.46 -12.22 34.00
CA ARG A 109 -17.92 -13.59 33.73
C ARG A 109 -19.45 -13.68 33.65
N GLU A 110 -20.19 -13.06 34.58
CA GLU A 110 -21.66 -12.99 34.51
C GLU A 110 -22.19 -12.38 33.20
N THR A 111 -21.53 -11.33 32.73
CA THR A 111 -21.92 -10.60 31.52
C THR A 111 -21.68 -11.45 30.27
N LEU A 112 -20.54 -12.14 30.19
CA LEU A 112 -20.25 -13.08 29.10
C LEU A 112 -21.20 -14.28 29.08
N GLU A 113 -21.55 -14.84 30.25
CA GLU A 113 -22.56 -15.91 30.28
C GLU A 113 -23.94 -15.43 29.80
N ASP A 114 -24.35 -14.20 30.12
CA ASP A 114 -25.60 -13.60 29.63
C ASP A 114 -25.60 -13.44 28.10
N THR A 115 -24.47 -13.02 27.52
CA THR A 115 -24.24 -12.97 26.07
C THR A 115 -24.30 -14.37 25.41
N LEU A 116 -23.73 -15.39 26.04
CA LEU A 116 -23.80 -16.77 25.53
C LEU A 116 -25.24 -17.29 25.60
N ARG A 117 -25.97 -17.00 26.68
CA ARG A 117 -27.40 -17.29 26.82
C ARG A 117 -28.25 -16.60 25.75
N LYS A 118 -27.97 -15.33 25.41
CA LYS A 118 -28.65 -14.61 24.30
C LYS A 118 -28.38 -15.25 22.95
N SER A 119 -27.12 -15.59 22.69
CA SER A 119 -26.73 -16.33 21.47
C SER A 119 -27.43 -17.69 21.38
N LYS A 120 -27.59 -18.39 22.52
CA LYS A 120 -28.30 -19.67 22.61
C LYS A 120 -29.81 -19.51 22.46
N ALA A 121 -30.42 -18.45 22.97
CA ALA A 121 -31.83 -18.13 22.75
C ALA A 121 -32.12 -17.85 21.26
N LEU A 122 -31.24 -17.13 20.57
CA LEU A 122 -31.32 -16.92 19.12
C LEU A 122 -31.32 -18.26 18.35
N GLU A 123 -30.45 -19.20 18.71
CA GLU A 123 -30.44 -20.57 18.17
C GLU A 123 -31.74 -21.35 18.50
N VAL A 124 -32.10 -21.48 19.79
CA VAL A 124 -33.08 -22.49 20.22
C VAL A 124 -34.51 -21.98 20.36
N TYR A 125 -34.72 -20.69 20.65
CA TYR A 125 -36.05 -20.07 20.78
C TYR A 125 -36.48 -19.47 19.44
N TRP A 126 -35.73 -18.46 18.95
CA TRP A 126 -36.08 -17.75 17.70
C TRP A 126 -35.74 -18.50 16.40
N LYS A 127 -34.94 -19.58 16.46
CA LYS A 127 -34.47 -20.37 15.30
C LYS A 127 -33.62 -19.57 14.30
N GLN A 128 -32.92 -18.56 14.79
CA GLN A 128 -32.04 -17.66 14.03
C GLN A 128 -30.62 -17.67 14.64
N PRO A 129 -29.88 -18.79 14.55
CA PRO A 129 -28.53 -18.88 15.10
C PRO A 129 -27.59 -17.88 14.41
N ILE A 130 -26.72 -17.23 15.20
CA ILE A 130 -25.72 -16.29 14.69
C ILE A 130 -24.70 -17.04 13.82
N THR A 131 -24.73 -16.77 12.51
CA THR A 131 -23.82 -17.34 11.51
C THR A 131 -22.51 -16.55 11.41
N GLY A 132 -21.45 -17.19 10.91
CA GLY A 132 -20.18 -16.52 10.65
C GLY A 132 -20.28 -15.41 9.60
N ALA A 133 -21.22 -15.52 8.64
CA ALA A 133 -21.51 -14.44 7.70
C ALA A 133 -22.08 -13.19 8.38
N GLN A 134 -22.95 -13.35 9.40
CA GLN A 134 -23.46 -12.23 10.19
C GLN A 134 -22.39 -11.63 11.11
N LEU A 135 -21.46 -12.45 11.62
CA LEU A 135 -20.32 -11.94 12.40
C LEU A 135 -19.34 -11.16 11.53
N GLN A 136 -18.98 -11.66 10.35
CA GLN A 136 -18.16 -10.89 9.39
C GLN A 136 -18.85 -9.59 8.95
N ALA A 137 -20.17 -9.62 8.73
CA ALA A 137 -20.95 -8.42 8.46
C ALA A 137 -20.94 -7.43 9.64
N GLU A 138 -20.92 -7.92 10.88
CA GLU A 138 -20.79 -7.08 12.08
C GLU A 138 -19.39 -6.50 12.24
N ILE A 139 -18.31 -7.26 12.04
CA ILE A 139 -16.93 -6.73 11.99
C ILE A 139 -16.84 -5.61 10.95
N ASN A 140 -17.36 -5.87 9.74
CA ASN A 140 -17.41 -4.89 8.67
C ASN A 140 -18.26 -3.67 9.02
N ARG A 141 -19.32 -3.82 9.83
CA ARG A 141 -20.14 -2.71 10.34
C ARG A 141 -19.42 -1.93 11.45
N MET A 142 -18.66 -2.58 12.32
CA MET A 142 -17.87 -1.91 13.35
C MET A 142 -16.79 -1.04 12.70
N ALA A 143 -16.08 -1.55 11.69
CA ALA A 143 -15.09 -0.78 10.93
C ALA A 143 -15.70 0.40 10.15
N ARG A 144 -16.80 0.18 9.42
CA ARG A 144 -17.46 1.24 8.62
C ARG A 144 -18.15 2.32 9.45
N ASN A 145 -18.70 1.96 10.61
CA ASN A 145 -19.55 2.84 11.42
C ASN A 145 -18.90 3.26 12.74
N THR A 146 -17.59 3.03 12.95
CA THR A 146 -16.90 3.61 14.10
C THR A 146 -16.76 5.12 13.92
N LYS A 147 -16.86 5.86 15.04
CA LYS A 147 -16.51 7.29 15.10
C LYS A 147 -15.04 7.51 15.41
N ASP A 148 -14.35 6.44 15.80
CA ASP A 148 -12.97 6.43 16.25
C ASP A 148 -12.30 5.16 15.69
N SER A 149 -11.49 5.32 14.65
CA SER A 149 -10.74 4.22 14.04
C SER A 149 -9.50 3.85 14.87
N ALA A 150 -8.96 4.77 15.68
CA ALA A 150 -7.81 4.52 16.54
C ALA A 150 -8.18 3.63 17.73
N LEU A 151 -9.26 3.95 18.45
CA LEU A 151 -9.81 3.10 19.51
C LEU A 151 -10.23 1.73 18.98
N LEU A 152 -10.81 1.64 17.77
CA LEU A 152 -11.15 0.35 17.19
C LEU A 152 -9.90 -0.46 16.80
N ALA A 153 -8.85 0.20 16.32
CA ALA A 153 -7.55 -0.43 16.08
C ALA A 153 -6.88 -0.90 17.38
N GLU A 154 -6.96 -0.14 18.48
CA GLU A 154 -6.45 -0.57 19.79
C GLU A 154 -7.28 -1.73 20.37
N LEU A 155 -8.61 -1.74 20.19
CA LEU A 155 -9.47 -2.86 20.55
C LEU A 155 -9.16 -4.15 19.76
N TRP A 156 -8.80 -4.02 18.48
CA TRP A 156 -8.32 -5.17 17.69
C TRP A 156 -6.90 -5.59 18.10
N GLY A 157 -6.00 -4.64 18.35
CA GLY A 157 -4.64 -4.87 18.84
C GLY A 157 -4.59 -5.56 20.21
N ALA A 158 -5.50 -5.22 21.12
CA ALA A 158 -5.69 -5.90 22.40
C ALA A 158 -6.20 -7.34 22.27
N LEU A 159 -6.72 -7.70 21.09
CA LEU A 159 -7.05 -9.07 20.68
C LEU A 159 -6.01 -9.62 19.67
N ASN A 160 -4.78 -9.08 19.68
CA ASN A 160 -3.65 -9.44 18.80
C ASN A 160 -3.93 -9.31 17.29
N ASN A 161 -4.94 -8.53 16.89
CA ASN A 161 -5.50 -8.49 15.54
C ASN A 161 -5.99 -9.86 15.02
N ASP A 162 -6.28 -10.79 15.92
CA ASP A 162 -6.89 -12.08 15.58
C ASP A 162 -8.35 -11.86 15.18
N SER A 163 -8.66 -12.12 13.91
CA SER A 163 -9.99 -11.89 13.34
C SER A 163 -11.08 -12.80 13.93
N TYR A 164 -10.70 -13.97 14.46
CA TYR A 164 -11.61 -14.90 15.13
C TYR A 164 -11.86 -14.47 16.59
N LEU A 165 -10.85 -13.97 17.32
CA LEU A 165 -11.08 -13.33 18.64
C LEU A 165 -11.94 -12.07 18.49
N VAL A 166 -11.70 -11.23 17.48
CA VAL A 166 -12.55 -10.06 17.18
C VAL A 166 -13.99 -10.48 16.83
N ALA A 167 -14.18 -11.54 16.04
CA ALA A 167 -15.51 -12.09 15.76
C ALA A 167 -16.24 -12.56 17.03
N GLU A 168 -15.56 -13.37 17.85
CA GLU A 168 -16.17 -14.12 18.94
C GLU A 168 -16.28 -13.37 20.26
N CYS A 169 -15.39 -12.42 20.52
CA CYS A 169 -15.31 -11.68 21.79
C CYS A 169 -15.69 -10.20 21.67
N LEU A 170 -15.57 -9.57 20.49
CA LEU A 170 -15.94 -8.16 20.29
C LEU A 170 -17.24 -7.99 19.47
N ALA A 171 -17.37 -8.68 18.32
CA ALA A 171 -18.54 -8.56 17.45
C ALA A 171 -19.76 -9.37 17.95
N ARG A 172 -19.57 -10.62 18.38
CA ARG A 172 -20.67 -11.49 18.84
C ARG A 172 -21.50 -10.90 19.99
N PRO A 173 -20.93 -10.29 21.06
CA PRO A 173 -21.74 -9.75 22.15
C PRO A 173 -22.72 -8.67 21.69
N LEU A 174 -22.25 -7.73 20.87
CA LEU A 174 -23.04 -6.62 20.32
C LEU A 174 -24.12 -7.13 19.37
N LEU A 175 -23.79 -8.10 18.51
CA LEU A 175 -24.72 -8.72 17.58
C LEU A 175 -25.82 -9.51 18.30
N ALA A 176 -25.47 -10.27 19.35
CA ALA A 176 -26.42 -11.07 20.13
C ALA A 176 -27.43 -10.19 20.89
N GLU A 177 -26.97 -9.10 21.51
CA GLU A 177 -27.85 -8.11 22.16
C GLU A 177 -28.82 -7.48 21.15
N ARG A 178 -28.29 -6.99 20.02
CA ARG A 178 -29.10 -6.30 19.00
C ARG A 178 -30.13 -7.22 18.36
N LEU A 179 -29.74 -8.44 17.98
CA LEU A 179 -30.68 -9.40 17.37
C LEU A 179 -31.76 -9.84 18.37
N ALA A 180 -31.40 -10.14 19.62
CA ALA A 180 -32.39 -10.56 20.62
C ALA A 180 -33.44 -9.46 20.90
N ARG A 181 -33.02 -8.18 20.97
CA ARG A 181 -33.95 -7.04 21.06
C ARG A 181 -34.83 -6.89 19.82
N ASN A 182 -34.24 -6.96 18.63
CA ASN A 182 -34.98 -6.79 17.37
C ASN A 182 -36.00 -7.91 17.12
N TYR A 183 -35.69 -9.16 17.48
CA TYR A 183 -36.67 -10.26 17.39
C TYR A 183 -37.76 -10.15 18.46
N TYR A 184 -37.46 -9.60 19.64
CA TYR A 184 -38.47 -9.32 20.66
C TYR A 184 -39.45 -8.22 20.21
N SER A 185 -38.95 -7.09 19.70
CA SER A 185 -39.78 -5.95 19.28
C SER A 185 -40.57 -6.18 17.98
N SER A 186 -40.06 -7.00 17.06
CA SER A 186 -40.75 -7.35 15.79
C SER A 186 -41.92 -8.34 15.95
N GLY A 187 -42.41 -8.56 17.18
CA GLY A 187 -43.66 -9.28 17.42
C GLY A 187 -43.58 -10.80 17.28
N SER A 188 -42.38 -11.41 17.32
CA SER A 188 -42.18 -12.86 17.20
C SER A 188 -42.62 -13.68 18.43
N LYS A 189 -43.73 -13.31 19.08
CA LYS A 189 -44.31 -13.94 20.28
C LYS A 189 -44.88 -15.36 20.04
N SER A 190 -44.57 -16.02 18.92
CA SER A 190 -45.17 -17.28 18.49
C SER A 190 -44.18 -18.45 18.39
N VAL A 191 -44.11 -19.24 19.47
CA VAL A 191 -44.32 -20.72 19.47
C VAL A 191 -44.14 -21.23 20.92
N LYS A 192 -45.20 -21.83 21.49
CA LYS A 192 -45.27 -22.49 22.82
C LYS A 192 -45.40 -21.65 24.11
N GLU A 193 -46.05 -20.49 24.09
CA GLU A 193 -46.80 -20.04 25.29
C GLU A 193 -48.24 -20.58 25.24
N SER A 194 -48.39 -21.88 25.52
CA SER A 194 -49.69 -22.55 25.52
C SER A 194 -50.46 -22.34 26.84
N SER A 195 -51.10 -21.18 26.96
CA SER A 195 -52.43 -20.98 27.59
C SER A 195 -52.69 -21.49 29.02
N ASN A 196 -51.67 -21.92 29.79
CA ASN A 196 -51.86 -22.60 31.09
C ASN A 196 -50.80 -22.22 32.15
N SER A 197 -50.06 -21.13 31.98
CA SER A 197 -49.26 -20.56 33.08
C SER A 197 -50.12 -19.61 33.91
N ILE A 198 -49.99 -19.67 35.25
CA ILE A 198 -50.67 -18.75 36.18
C ILE A 198 -50.27 -17.27 35.95
N TRP A 199 -49.16 -17.05 35.24
CA TRP A 199 -48.61 -15.74 34.92
C TRP A 199 -49.33 -15.05 33.74
N ALA A 200 -49.72 -15.80 32.69
CA ALA A 200 -50.43 -15.26 31.54
C ALA A 200 -51.81 -14.69 31.94
N LEU A 201 -52.47 -15.32 32.91
CA LEU A 201 -53.76 -14.90 33.47
C LEU A 201 -53.67 -13.69 34.44
N ARG A 202 -52.53 -12.99 34.50
CA ARG A 202 -52.33 -11.82 35.38
C ARG A 202 -51.91 -10.53 34.68
N HIS A 203 -51.40 -10.58 33.45
CA HIS A 203 -50.74 -9.43 32.80
C HIS A 203 -51.27 -9.21 31.37
N GLU A 204 -52.59 -9.35 31.18
CA GLU A 204 -53.25 -9.40 29.86
C GLU A 204 -53.19 -8.07 29.07
N ASN A 205 -52.64 -6.98 29.65
CA ASN A 205 -52.54 -5.65 29.05
C ASN A 205 -51.22 -4.89 29.35
N GLU A 206 -50.16 -5.55 29.85
CA GLU A 206 -48.87 -4.88 30.11
C GLU A 206 -47.77 -5.34 29.13
N GLU A 207 -47.20 -4.39 28.39
CA GLU A 207 -46.07 -4.66 27.48
C GLU A 207 -44.75 -4.58 28.26
N ILE A 208 -44.23 -5.76 28.64
CA ILE A 208 -42.99 -5.90 29.40
C ILE A 208 -41.79 -5.60 28.49
N ASP A 209 -40.87 -4.73 28.92
CA ASP A 209 -39.63 -4.49 28.18
C ASP A 209 -38.74 -5.74 28.12
N PHE A 210 -37.94 -5.83 27.06
CA PHE A 210 -36.94 -6.88 26.85
C PHE A 210 -36.05 -7.10 28.08
N ALA A 211 -35.65 -6.06 28.82
CA ALA A 211 -34.77 -6.19 29.97
C ALA A 211 -35.44 -6.93 31.17
N ASP A 212 -36.75 -6.80 31.36
CA ASP A 212 -37.50 -7.49 32.42
C ASP A 212 -37.95 -8.89 31.99
N TRP A 213 -38.31 -9.07 30.71
CA TRP A 213 -38.56 -10.40 30.15
C TRP A 213 -37.28 -11.26 30.15
N TRP A 214 -36.15 -10.72 29.67
CA TRP A 214 -34.89 -11.45 29.59
C TRP A 214 -34.38 -11.88 30.97
N ARG A 215 -34.47 -11.00 31.99
CA ARG A 215 -34.12 -11.32 33.39
C ARG A 215 -34.83 -12.58 33.91
N GLN A 216 -36.07 -12.82 33.49
CA GLN A 216 -36.87 -13.98 33.88
C GLN A 216 -36.51 -15.23 33.06
N GLN A 217 -36.36 -15.11 31.73
CA GLN A 217 -36.20 -16.26 30.84
C GLN A 217 -34.74 -16.78 30.73
N ARG A 218 -33.73 -15.93 30.94
CA ARG A 218 -32.32 -16.21 30.57
C ARG A 218 -31.74 -17.53 31.08
N TYR A 219 -32.14 -17.96 32.28
CA TYR A 219 -31.63 -19.18 32.92
C TYR A 219 -32.20 -20.49 32.33
N GLN A 220 -33.18 -20.41 31.42
CA GLN A 220 -33.63 -21.57 30.63
C GLN A 220 -32.69 -21.88 29.46
N PHE A 221 -31.80 -20.94 29.12
CA PHE A 221 -30.79 -21.12 28.08
C PHE A 221 -29.44 -21.47 28.73
N ALA A 222 -28.70 -22.39 28.12
CA ALA A 222 -27.34 -22.72 28.53
C ALA A 222 -26.38 -21.58 28.16
N ALA A 223 -25.35 -21.36 28.97
CA ALA A 223 -24.27 -20.40 28.70
C ALA A 223 -23.18 -21.03 27.79
N GLU A 224 -23.63 -21.67 26.71
CA GLU A 224 -22.78 -22.36 25.73
C GLU A 224 -23.29 -22.08 24.32
N ILE A 225 -22.39 -22.11 23.33
CA ILE A 225 -22.73 -21.95 21.91
C ILE A 225 -21.96 -22.95 21.06
N LYS A 226 -22.48 -23.25 19.86
CA LYS A 226 -21.68 -23.84 18.80
C LYS A 226 -21.21 -22.73 17.86
N GLU A 227 -19.90 -22.58 17.74
CA GLU A 227 -19.29 -21.57 16.88
C GLU A 227 -19.44 -21.96 15.39
N PRO A 228 -19.75 -21.01 14.50
CA PRO A 228 -19.65 -21.20 13.07
C PRO A 228 -18.18 -21.10 12.66
N GLY A 229 -17.55 -22.25 12.40
CA GLY A 229 -16.13 -22.38 12.09
C GLY A 229 -15.75 -21.82 10.71
N ASN A 230 -15.81 -20.49 10.57
CA ASN A 230 -15.41 -19.73 9.41
C ASN A 230 -14.06 -19.03 9.65
N GLU A 231 -13.29 -18.82 8.59
CA GLU A 231 -12.21 -17.84 8.59
C GLU A 231 -12.81 -16.43 8.51
N TYR A 232 -12.33 -15.52 9.37
CA TYR A 232 -12.74 -14.11 9.41
C TYR A 232 -11.61 -13.21 8.89
N VAL A 233 -11.94 -12.01 8.43
CA VAL A 233 -10.99 -11.00 7.95
C VAL A 233 -11.27 -9.67 8.63
N LEU A 234 -10.24 -9.01 9.15
CA LEU A 234 -10.35 -7.62 9.58
C LEU A 234 -10.25 -6.71 8.34
N PRO A 235 -11.27 -5.88 8.03
CA PRO A 235 -11.16 -4.88 6.97
C PRO A 235 -10.17 -3.78 7.39
N PRO A 236 -9.54 -3.07 6.45
CA PRO A 236 -8.65 -1.96 6.80
C PRO A 236 -9.43 -0.86 7.53
N LEU A 237 -8.88 -0.40 8.66
CA LEU A 237 -9.27 0.85 9.29
C LEU A 237 -8.41 1.97 8.70
N ALA A 238 -9.03 3.08 8.34
CA ALA A 238 -8.29 4.21 7.81
C ALA A 238 -7.83 5.11 8.97
N ASN A 239 -6.52 5.13 9.22
CA ASN A 239 -5.87 6.05 10.16
C ASN A 239 -5.73 7.44 9.52
N TYR A 240 -6.84 8.09 9.18
CA TYR A 240 -6.86 9.50 8.81
C TYR A 240 -6.83 10.35 10.08
N LEU A 241 -5.64 10.78 10.49
CA LEU A 241 -5.50 11.88 11.46
C LEU A 241 -6.10 13.13 10.85
N CYS A 242 -7.10 13.71 11.50
CA CYS A 242 -7.80 14.90 11.02
C CYS A 242 -7.00 16.17 11.33
N MET A 243 -5.93 16.38 10.56
CA MET A 243 -5.01 17.51 10.72
C MET A 243 -5.73 18.84 10.46
N PHE A 244 -5.61 19.78 11.40
CA PHE A 244 -6.24 21.09 11.36
C PHE A 244 -6.04 21.85 10.04
N ASP A 245 -7.13 22.36 9.47
CA ASP A 245 -7.14 23.18 8.25
C ASP A 245 -6.47 22.48 7.07
N THR A 246 -6.81 21.21 6.86
CA THR A 246 -6.41 20.43 5.69
C THR A 246 -7.62 19.77 5.03
N TRP A 247 -7.48 19.46 3.74
CA TRP A 247 -8.39 18.58 3.04
C TRP A 247 -7.80 17.17 2.91
N ASN A 248 -8.66 16.17 3.05
CA ASN A 248 -8.41 14.81 2.64
C ASN A 248 -9.35 14.46 1.47
N PRO A 249 -8.90 13.81 0.39
CA PRO A 249 -9.79 13.39 -0.68
C PRO A 249 -10.84 12.39 -0.16
N VAL A 250 -11.97 12.34 -0.87
CA VAL A 250 -13.01 11.32 -0.74
C VAL A 250 -12.90 10.39 -1.94
N ALA A 251 -12.97 9.08 -1.71
CA ALA A 251 -12.97 8.07 -2.78
C ALA A 251 -14.03 8.38 -3.87
N ASN A 252 -13.69 8.11 -5.13
CA ASN A 252 -14.55 8.43 -6.26
C ASN A 252 -15.81 7.57 -6.33
N PHE A 253 -16.91 8.18 -6.77
CA PHE A 253 -18.22 7.56 -6.98
C PHE A 253 -18.92 8.17 -8.22
N MET A 254 -20.18 7.79 -8.49
CA MET A 254 -20.93 8.25 -9.67
C MET A 254 -21.12 9.78 -9.69
N ILE A 255 -20.68 10.40 -10.79
CA ILE A 255 -20.73 11.87 -11.01
C ILE A 255 -22.14 12.44 -10.86
N ARG A 256 -22.27 13.61 -10.21
CA ARG A 256 -23.58 14.26 -9.95
C ARG A 256 -23.47 15.71 -9.47
N ALA A 257 -24.36 16.56 -9.98
CA ALA A 257 -24.66 17.89 -9.43
C ALA A 257 -26.16 18.03 -9.11
N ASN A 258 -26.57 19.05 -8.33
CA ASN A 258 -27.97 19.30 -7.94
C ASN A 258 -28.66 18.08 -7.26
N HIS A 259 -27.86 17.27 -6.55
CA HIS A 259 -28.29 16.12 -5.76
C HIS A 259 -28.55 16.56 -4.30
N THR A 260 -29.03 15.65 -3.45
CA THR A 260 -29.11 15.89 -1.99
C THR A 260 -28.16 14.98 -1.24
N ALA A 261 -27.76 15.42 -0.04
CA ALA A 261 -27.00 14.63 0.91
C ALA A 261 -27.53 14.83 2.34
N ILE A 262 -27.42 13.81 3.18
CA ILE A 262 -27.64 13.88 4.63
C ILE A 262 -26.51 13.16 5.38
N TRP A 263 -26.31 13.51 6.65
CA TRP A 263 -25.48 12.76 7.59
C TRP A 263 -26.38 11.99 8.55
N THR A 264 -26.18 10.68 8.69
CA THR A 264 -26.97 9.84 9.60
C THR A 264 -26.52 9.92 11.05
N GLY A 265 -25.35 10.48 11.30
CA GLY A 265 -24.58 10.31 12.53
C GLY A 265 -23.40 9.34 12.41
N ALA A 266 -23.28 8.58 11.31
CA ALA A 266 -22.16 7.67 11.03
C ALA A 266 -21.78 7.48 9.53
N GLU A 267 -22.69 7.78 8.60
CA GLU A 267 -22.47 7.69 7.14
C GLU A 267 -23.10 8.90 6.44
N MET A 268 -22.51 9.34 5.33
CA MET A 268 -23.13 10.35 4.46
C MET A 268 -23.93 9.64 3.36
N ILE A 269 -25.22 9.94 3.23
CA ILE A 269 -26.06 9.38 2.17
C ILE A 269 -26.29 10.45 1.13
N VAL A 270 -25.95 10.18 -0.15
CA VAL A 270 -26.23 11.06 -1.29
C VAL A 270 -27.22 10.40 -2.23
N TRP A 271 -28.18 11.15 -2.79
CA TRP A 271 -29.13 10.61 -3.77
C TRP A 271 -29.54 11.61 -4.87
N GLY A 272 -29.82 11.06 -6.06
CA GLY A 272 -30.33 11.77 -7.21
C GLY A 272 -29.34 12.77 -7.81
N GLY A 273 -29.86 13.79 -8.48
CA GLY A 273 -29.09 14.80 -9.20
C GLY A 273 -29.13 14.64 -10.72
N TRP A 274 -28.15 15.26 -11.39
CA TRP A 274 -27.94 15.22 -12.83
C TRP A 274 -26.44 15.00 -13.11
N ASP A 275 -26.11 14.13 -14.07
CA ASP A 275 -24.74 13.69 -14.39
C ASP A 275 -24.13 14.37 -15.64
N GLY A 276 -24.93 15.17 -16.36
CA GLY A 276 -24.59 15.76 -17.66
C GLY A 276 -25.46 15.26 -18.82
N PHE A 277 -26.03 14.06 -18.70
CA PHE A 277 -26.80 13.35 -19.72
C PHE A 277 -28.18 12.88 -19.22
N SER A 278 -28.29 12.55 -17.94
CA SER A 278 -29.44 11.92 -17.32
C SER A 278 -29.75 12.49 -15.93
N TYR A 279 -31.05 12.48 -15.59
CA TYR A 279 -31.47 12.63 -14.19
C TYR A 279 -31.20 11.30 -13.48
N LEU A 280 -30.78 11.35 -12.23
CA LEU A 280 -30.41 10.17 -11.46
C LEU A 280 -31.54 9.74 -10.51
N SER A 281 -31.82 8.44 -10.46
CA SER A 281 -32.52 7.74 -9.37
C SER A 281 -31.55 6.93 -8.49
N THR A 282 -30.25 7.05 -8.75
CA THR A 282 -29.17 6.37 -8.03
C THR A 282 -28.61 7.23 -6.90
N GLY A 283 -27.90 6.60 -5.96
CA GLY A 283 -27.14 7.28 -4.94
C GLY A 283 -26.21 6.31 -4.20
N GLY A 284 -25.57 6.79 -3.14
CA GLY A 284 -24.59 6.02 -2.37
C GLY A 284 -24.51 6.41 -0.89
N ARG A 285 -24.01 5.49 -0.07
CA ARG A 285 -23.60 5.68 1.32
C ARG A 285 -22.08 5.76 1.36
N TYR A 286 -21.54 6.82 1.95
CA TYR A 286 -20.12 7.04 2.16
C TYR A 286 -19.74 6.83 3.63
N TYR A 287 -18.69 6.05 3.85
CA TYR A 287 -18.13 5.70 5.16
C TYR A 287 -16.75 6.36 5.32
N PRO A 288 -16.62 7.48 6.07
CA PRO A 288 -15.34 8.20 6.22
C PRO A 288 -14.25 7.35 6.87
N ALA A 289 -14.60 6.51 7.85
CA ALA A 289 -13.68 5.64 8.59
C ALA A 289 -12.97 4.56 7.74
N THR A 290 -13.45 4.31 6.52
CA THR A 290 -12.85 3.38 5.55
C THR A 290 -12.58 4.01 4.18
N ASP A 291 -12.94 5.28 3.97
CA ASP A 291 -13.02 5.95 2.67
C ASP A 291 -13.69 5.11 1.56
N MET A 292 -14.88 4.58 1.84
CA MET A 292 -15.60 3.68 0.91
C MET A 292 -17.02 4.14 0.61
N TRP A 293 -17.46 3.89 -0.61
CA TRP A 293 -18.84 4.03 -1.05
C TRP A 293 -19.53 2.67 -1.21
N LEU A 294 -20.80 2.59 -0.79
CA LEU A 294 -21.72 1.52 -1.18
C LEU A 294 -22.91 2.13 -1.93
N PRO A 295 -23.34 1.58 -3.08
CA PRO A 295 -24.53 2.05 -3.76
C PRO A 295 -25.77 1.86 -2.88
N LEU A 296 -26.79 2.70 -3.13
CA LEU A 296 -28.13 2.54 -2.59
C LEU A 296 -28.93 1.54 -3.42
N SER A 297 -29.76 0.74 -2.76
CA SER A 297 -30.75 -0.11 -3.42
C SER A 297 -31.70 0.70 -4.32
N LEU A 298 -32.03 0.13 -5.48
CA LEU A 298 -33.04 0.67 -6.40
C LEU A 298 -34.45 0.13 -6.10
N ALA A 299 -34.61 -0.78 -5.13
CA ALA A 299 -35.89 -1.36 -4.77
C ALA A 299 -36.81 -0.30 -4.13
N GLY A 300 -37.87 0.08 -4.86
CA GLY A 300 -38.81 1.14 -4.46
C GLY A 300 -38.29 2.56 -4.67
N ALA A 301 -37.12 2.75 -5.28
CA ALA A 301 -36.49 4.06 -5.40
C ALA A 301 -37.36 5.04 -6.22
N PRO A 302 -37.54 6.31 -5.78
CA PRO A 302 -38.33 7.29 -6.51
C PRO A 302 -37.79 7.60 -7.91
N GLU A 303 -38.66 8.12 -8.77
CA GLU A 303 -38.29 8.56 -10.13
C GLU A 303 -37.09 9.50 -10.14
N ALA A 304 -36.24 9.35 -11.15
CA ALA A 304 -34.99 10.07 -11.30
C ALA A 304 -35.19 11.59 -11.41
N ARG A 305 -34.43 12.37 -10.64
CA ARG A 305 -34.66 13.82 -10.45
C ARG A 305 -33.47 14.58 -9.88
N SER A 306 -33.45 15.90 -10.08
CA SER A 306 -32.55 16.86 -9.40
C SER A 306 -33.35 17.98 -8.72
N ARG A 307 -32.67 18.85 -7.94
CA ARG A 307 -33.27 20.03 -7.28
C ARG A 307 -34.46 19.73 -6.34
N HIS A 308 -34.48 18.50 -5.80
CA HIS A 308 -35.37 18.05 -4.72
C HIS A 308 -34.77 18.45 -3.37
N THR A 309 -35.53 18.28 -2.28
CA THR A 309 -35.00 18.40 -0.91
C THR A 309 -34.87 17.04 -0.25
N ALA A 310 -34.05 16.97 0.80
CA ALA A 310 -33.95 15.81 1.66
C ALA A 310 -33.85 16.23 3.14
N VAL A 311 -34.33 15.36 4.04
CA VAL A 311 -34.15 15.47 5.49
C VAL A 311 -33.84 14.10 6.09
N TRP A 312 -33.14 14.07 7.22
CA TRP A 312 -32.91 12.87 8.02
C TRP A 312 -33.86 12.88 9.23
N ASN A 313 -34.69 11.85 9.40
CA ASN A 313 -35.65 11.78 10.52
C ASN A 313 -35.09 11.09 11.79
N GLY A 314 -33.83 10.61 11.74
CA GLY A 314 -33.20 9.80 12.77
C GLY A 314 -33.04 8.31 12.40
N THR A 315 -33.84 7.81 11.45
CA THR A 315 -33.81 6.41 10.97
C THR A 315 -33.88 6.27 9.45
N GLU A 316 -34.36 7.28 8.74
CA GLU A 316 -34.59 7.30 7.29
C GLU A 316 -34.24 8.65 6.66
N MET A 317 -33.74 8.61 5.42
CA MET A 317 -33.61 9.78 4.55
C MET A 317 -34.92 9.98 3.80
N ILE A 318 -35.63 11.07 4.07
CA ILE A 318 -36.86 11.45 3.37
C ILE A 318 -36.49 12.43 2.26
N ILE A 319 -36.83 12.11 1.01
CA ILE A 319 -36.68 13.02 -0.14
C ILE A 319 -38.06 13.39 -0.69
N TRP A 320 -38.22 14.62 -1.19
CA TRP A 320 -39.46 15.02 -1.86
C TRP A 320 -39.28 16.14 -2.90
N GLY A 321 -40.19 16.17 -3.88
CA GLY A 321 -40.25 17.17 -4.94
C GLY A 321 -39.09 17.03 -5.93
N GLY A 322 -38.62 18.15 -6.47
CA GLY A 322 -37.60 18.21 -7.52
C GLY A 322 -38.19 18.21 -8.92
N ALA A 323 -37.35 17.96 -9.93
CA ALA A 323 -37.76 17.93 -11.33
C ALA A 323 -36.97 16.93 -12.17
N ASN A 324 -37.55 16.54 -13.30
CA ASN A 324 -36.88 15.85 -14.40
C ASN A 324 -37.31 16.45 -15.75
N ALA A 325 -37.07 15.73 -16.86
CA ALA A 325 -37.41 16.20 -18.21
C ALA A 325 -38.91 16.41 -18.48
N ALA A 326 -39.81 15.82 -17.68
CA ALA A 326 -41.26 15.98 -17.80
C ALA A 326 -41.82 17.20 -17.04
N GLY A 327 -41.02 17.81 -16.15
CA GLY A 327 -41.45 18.92 -15.30
C GLY A 327 -41.07 18.75 -13.84
N SER A 328 -41.73 19.50 -12.96
CA SER A 328 -41.56 19.38 -11.50
C SER A 328 -42.41 18.26 -10.91
N MET A 329 -42.05 17.77 -9.73
CA MET A 329 -42.66 16.60 -9.09
C MET A 329 -43.34 16.94 -7.76
N ASN A 330 -44.40 16.20 -7.42
CA ASN A 330 -45.04 16.17 -6.09
C ASN A 330 -44.88 14.80 -5.39
N THR A 331 -43.97 13.95 -5.89
CA THR A 331 -43.66 12.62 -5.34
C THR A 331 -42.37 12.64 -4.52
N GLY A 332 -42.13 11.61 -3.72
CA GLY A 332 -40.93 11.46 -2.89
C GLY A 332 -40.76 10.02 -2.39
N GLY A 333 -39.79 9.82 -1.49
CA GLY A 333 -39.55 8.52 -0.86
C GLY A 333 -38.78 8.63 0.46
N ARG A 334 -38.90 7.58 1.27
CA ARG A 334 -38.16 7.33 2.52
C ARG A 334 -37.17 6.20 2.26
N TYR A 335 -35.88 6.44 2.44
CA TYR A 335 -34.85 5.40 2.38
C TYR A 335 -34.41 4.99 3.77
N ASN A 336 -34.42 3.68 4.03
CA ASN A 336 -33.99 3.10 5.30
C ASN A 336 -32.63 2.37 5.13
N PRO A 337 -31.51 2.90 5.66
CA PRO A 337 -30.19 2.31 5.49
C PRO A 337 -30.00 0.95 6.20
N VAL A 338 -30.83 0.63 7.19
CA VAL A 338 -30.73 -0.63 7.97
C VAL A 338 -31.17 -1.84 7.15
N ILE A 339 -32.17 -1.66 6.28
CA ILE A 339 -32.71 -2.71 5.40
C ILE A 339 -32.37 -2.49 3.91
N ASP A 340 -31.76 -1.36 3.57
CA ASP A 340 -31.39 -0.96 2.20
C ASP A 340 -32.58 -1.02 1.22
N ALA A 341 -33.63 -0.29 1.55
CA ALA A 341 -34.86 -0.24 0.76
C ALA A 341 -35.52 1.14 0.83
N TRP A 342 -36.33 1.45 -0.19
CA TRP A 342 -37.16 2.64 -0.26
C TRP A 342 -38.64 2.31 -0.06
N LEU A 343 -39.35 3.22 0.62
CA LEU A 343 -40.80 3.31 0.62
C LEU A 343 -41.22 4.64 -0.05
N PRO A 344 -42.25 4.68 -0.91
CA PRO A 344 -42.75 5.95 -1.43
C PRO A 344 -43.31 6.82 -0.28
N THR A 345 -43.36 8.14 -0.48
CA THR A 345 -44.24 9.03 0.29
C THR A 345 -45.64 9.00 -0.32
N THR A 346 -46.70 9.12 0.48
CA THR A 346 -48.06 9.27 -0.05
C THR A 346 -48.18 10.49 -0.97
N ILE A 347 -49.04 10.39 -1.98
CA ILE A 347 -49.52 11.51 -2.79
C ILE A 347 -50.84 12.10 -2.26
N ALA A 348 -51.46 11.45 -1.26
CA ALA A 348 -52.67 11.96 -0.62
C ALA A 348 -52.36 13.26 0.14
N ASN A 349 -53.12 14.32 -0.16
CA ASN A 349 -52.92 15.68 0.36
C ASN A 349 -51.52 16.29 0.07
N ALA A 350 -50.71 15.67 -0.80
CA ALA A 350 -49.39 16.18 -1.14
C ALA A 350 -49.51 17.55 -1.85
N PRO A 351 -48.67 18.54 -1.49
CA PRO A 351 -48.76 19.88 -2.08
C PRO A 351 -48.35 19.88 -3.56
N GLN A 352 -48.65 20.98 -4.25
CA GLN A 352 -48.32 21.16 -5.66
C GLN A 352 -46.82 20.91 -5.95
N ALA A 353 -46.58 20.32 -7.14
CA ALA A 353 -45.27 19.94 -7.63
C ALA A 353 -44.29 21.11 -7.69
N ARG A 354 -43.02 20.87 -7.34
CA ARG A 354 -42.02 21.95 -7.19
C ARG A 354 -40.57 21.50 -7.14
N ARG A 355 -39.67 22.39 -7.55
CA ARG A 355 -38.21 22.30 -7.39
C ARG A 355 -37.65 23.54 -6.69
N GLN A 356 -36.43 23.47 -6.16
CA GLN A 356 -35.74 24.60 -5.50
C GLN A 356 -36.56 25.25 -4.35
N HIS A 357 -37.35 24.41 -3.67
CA HIS A 357 -38.00 24.72 -2.40
C HIS A 357 -37.04 24.39 -1.25
N THR A 358 -37.33 24.89 -0.05
CA THR A 358 -36.60 24.51 1.17
C THR A 358 -37.35 23.47 1.98
N ALA A 359 -36.62 22.63 2.71
CA ALA A 359 -37.19 21.71 3.69
C ALA A 359 -36.41 21.77 5.01
N VAL A 360 -37.11 21.52 6.13
CA VAL A 360 -36.52 21.36 7.46
C VAL A 360 -37.15 20.18 8.19
N TRP A 361 -36.41 19.58 9.14
CA TRP A 361 -36.92 18.55 10.04
C TRP A 361 -37.17 19.12 11.43
N THR A 362 -38.38 18.94 11.97
CA THR A 362 -38.76 19.50 13.28
C THR A 362 -38.33 18.66 14.48
N GLY A 363 -37.75 17.49 14.23
CA GLY A 363 -37.67 16.39 15.20
C GLY A 363 -38.80 15.36 15.06
N SER A 364 -39.90 15.71 14.38
CA SER A 364 -41.07 14.82 14.19
C SER A 364 -41.70 14.87 12.79
N ARG A 365 -41.51 15.96 12.04
CA ARG A 365 -42.09 16.19 10.70
C ARG A 365 -41.11 16.90 9.78
N MET A 366 -41.27 16.65 8.48
CA MET A 366 -40.65 17.46 7.43
C MET A 366 -41.58 18.64 7.16
N ILE A 367 -41.09 19.88 7.22
CA ILE A 367 -41.82 21.05 6.72
C ILE A 367 -41.17 21.48 5.41
N ILE A 368 -41.97 21.72 4.38
CA ILE A 368 -41.53 22.33 3.12
C ILE A 368 -42.26 23.64 2.86
N TRP A 369 -41.58 24.59 2.24
CA TRP A 369 -42.16 25.84 1.74
C TRP A 369 -41.41 26.37 0.51
N GLY A 370 -42.11 27.15 -0.31
CA GLY A 370 -41.53 27.88 -1.42
C GLY A 370 -41.24 27.00 -2.64
N GLY A 371 -40.28 27.44 -3.45
CA GLY A 371 -39.89 26.82 -4.71
C GLY A 371 -40.73 27.27 -5.90
N GLU A 372 -40.35 26.77 -7.06
CA GLU A 372 -40.99 27.05 -8.35
C GLU A 372 -41.65 25.78 -8.91
N ASN A 373 -42.80 25.92 -9.56
CA ASN A 373 -43.34 24.89 -10.44
C ASN A 373 -42.98 25.18 -11.91
N ASN A 374 -42.79 24.10 -12.66
CA ASN A 374 -42.65 24.06 -14.11
C ASN A 374 -43.44 22.84 -14.61
N ASP A 375 -44.55 23.10 -15.32
CA ASP A 375 -45.44 22.09 -15.89
C ASP A 375 -44.94 21.51 -17.23
N GLY A 376 -43.62 21.54 -17.47
CA GLY A 376 -42.99 21.12 -18.74
C GLY A 376 -43.14 22.13 -19.88
N GLY A 377 -43.49 23.38 -19.56
CA GLY A 377 -43.75 24.45 -20.53
C GLY A 377 -42.76 25.62 -20.44
N ALA A 378 -43.09 26.72 -21.12
CA ALA A 378 -42.30 27.97 -21.08
C ALA A 378 -42.59 28.86 -19.86
N ASN A 379 -43.62 28.55 -19.07
CA ASN A 379 -44.04 29.32 -17.92
C ASN A 379 -43.54 28.65 -16.63
N HIS A 380 -42.82 29.40 -15.80
CA HIS A 380 -42.49 29.03 -14.42
C HIS A 380 -43.23 29.96 -13.47
N TYR A 381 -43.64 29.46 -12.30
CA TYR A 381 -44.30 30.27 -11.29
C TYR A 381 -43.87 29.87 -9.88
N TYR A 382 -43.59 30.89 -9.06
CA TYR A 382 -43.10 30.76 -7.70
C TYR A 382 -44.25 30.53 -6.73
N LEU A 383 -44.05 29.64 -5.76
CA LEU A 383 -45.10 29.16 -4.87
C LEU A 383 -44.97 29.81 -3.49
N ASN A 384 -46.03 30.44 -2.99
CA ASN A 384 -46.12 30.88 -1.58
C ASN A 384 -46.66 29.79 -0.64
N THR A 385 -46.83 28.56 -1.15
CA THR A 385 -47.47 27.44 -0.46
C THR A 385 -46.45 26.50 0.17
N GLY A 386 -46.87 25.73 1.16
CA GLY A 386 -46.05 24.70 1.80
C GLY A 386 -46.89 23.62 2.48
N ALA A 387 -46.24 22.65 3.12
CA ALA A 387 -46.91 21.59 3.87
C ALA A 387 -45.99 20.97 4.93
N GLN A 388 -46.59 20.33 5.94
CA GLN A 388 -45.92 19.38 6.83
C GLN A 388 -46.16 17.95 6.30
N TYR A 389 -45.15 17.08 6.41
CA TYR A 389 -45.26 15.64 6.19
C TYR A 389 -44.91 14.88 7.46
N ASP A 390 -45.81 14.01 7.87
CA ASP A 390 -45.64 13.11 9.01
C ASP A 390 -45.18 11.74 8.48
N ALA A 391 -43.91 11.41 8.71
CA ALA A 391 -43.30 10.19 8.18
C ALA A 391 -43.85 8.91 8.85
N THR A 392 -44.42 9.03 10.05
CA THR A 392 -44.96 7.90 10.83
C THR A 392 -46.39 7.56 10.40
N ALA A 393 -47.20 8.58 10.10
CA ALA A 393 -48.55 8.42 9.58
C ALA A 393 -48.63 8.31 8.04
N ASP A 394 -47.53 8.61 7.34
CA ASP A 394 -47.45 8.74 5.88
C ASP A 394 -48.56 9.67 5.33
N ASN A 395 -48.58 10.91 5.83
CA ASN A 395 -49.62 11.88 5.51
C ASN A 395 -49.08 13.31 5.43
N TRP A 396 -49.63 14.08 4.48
CA TRP A 396 -49.38 15.51 4.32
C TRP A 396 -50.45 16.36 5.01
N SER A 397 -50.07 17.57 5.41
CA SER A 397 -50.99 18.59 5.95
C SER A 397 -50.53 19.97 5.49
N ALA A 398 -51.44 20.72 4.84
CA ALA A 398 -51.13 22.06 4.35
C ALA A 398 -50.83 23.03 5.51
N ILE A 399 -49.82 23.89 5.33
CA ILE A 399 -49.56 24.99 6.26
C ILE A 399 -50.34 26.24 5.86
N SER A 400 -50.52 27.15 6.81
CA SER A 400 -51.32 28.36 6.62
C SER A 400 -50.76 29.26 5.52
N LEU A 401 -51.68 29.86 4.77
CA LEU A 401 -51.43 30.93 3.80
C LEU A 401 -51.66 32.33 4.42
N TRP A 402 -52.14 32.39 5.67
CA TRP A 402 -52.35 33.66 6.38
C TRP A 402 -51.00 34.26 6.78
N ASN A 403 -50.76 35.51 6.36
CA ASN A 403 -49.46 36.19 6.44
C ASN A 403 -48.28 35.41 5.81
N ALA A 404 -48.56 34.45 4.92
CA ALA A 404 -47.48 33.74 4.24
C ALA A 404 -46.72 34.69 3.30
N PRO A 405 -45.37 34.66 3.30
CA PRO A 405 -44.55 35.56 2.48
C PRO A 405 -44.76 35.34 0.97
N LEU A 406 -44.26 36.29 0.17
CA LEU A 406 -44.30 36.20 -1.29
C LEU A 406 -43.66 34.91 -1.78
N GLY A 407 -44.29 34.26 -2.76
CA GLY A 407 -43.77 33.01 -3.31
C GLY A 407 -42.42 33.24 -4.00
N CYS A 408 -41.41 32.46 -3.61
CA CYS A 408 -40.06 32.53 -4.18
C CYS A 408 -39.44 31.13 -4.26
N ALA A 409 -38.37 31.02 -5.05
CA ALA A 409 -37.47 29.88 -5.05
C ALA A 409 -36.06 30.35 -4.66
N ARG A 410 -35.14 29.40 -4.41
CA ARG A 410 -33.71 29.68 -4.16
C ARG A 410 -33.43 30.55 -2.92
N HIS A 411 -34.40 30.63 -2.02
CA HIS A 411 -34.27 31.14 -0.66
C HIS A 411 -33.60 30.10 0.25
N THR A 412 -33.15 30.51 1.43
CA THR A 412 -32.68 29.58 2.47
C THR A 412 -33.72 29.40 3.57
N ALA A 413 -33.59 28.31 4.33
CA ALA A 413 -34.38 28.09 5.53
C ALA A 413 -33.59 27.37 6.63
N VAL A 414 -33.93 27.63 7.88
CA VAL A 414 -33.37 26.95 9.06
C VAL A 414 -34.48 26.57 10.05
N TRP A 415 -34.21 25.60 10.92
CA TRP A 415 -35.08 25.22 12.03
C TRP A 415 -34.45 25.62 13.35
N THR A 416 -35.17 26.40 14.17
CA THR A 416 -34.65 26.91 15.45
C THR A 416 -34.68 25.90 16.59
N GLY A 417 -35.39 24.77 16.40
CA GLY A 417 -35.90 23.92 17.48
C GLY A 417 -37.40 24.12 17.73
N THR A 418 -37.98 25.26 17.34
CA THR A 418 -39.40 25.60 17.54
C THR A 418 -40.11 26.18 16.31
N GLU A 419 -39.38 26.84 15.41
CA GLU A 419 -39.90 27.57 14.26
C GLU A 419 -39.01 27.37 13.03
N MET A 420 -39.59 27.49 11.84
CA MET A 420 -38.87 27.53 10.57
C MET A 420 -38.65 28.99 10.18
N ILE A 421 -37.40 29.44 10.05
CA ILE A 421 -37.08 30.77 9.51
C ILE A 421 -36.74 30.61 8.03
N ILE A 422 -37.22 31.52 7.18
CA ILE A 422 -36.81 31.63 5.77
C ILE A 422 -36.19 33.00 5.48
N TRP A 423 -35.29 33.07 4.49
CA TRP A 423 -34.71 34.33 4.01
C TRP A 423 -34.50 34.39 2.49
N GLY A 424 -34.87 35.54 1.90
CA GLY A 424 -34.53 35.95 0.54
C GLY A 424 -35.14 35.10 -0.56
N GLY A 425 -34.34 34.82 -1.59
CA GLY A 425 -34.73 34.08 -2.79
C GLY A 425 -35.00 34.97 -3.99
N TYR A 426 -35.63 34.38 -5.00
CA TYR A 426 -35.95 35.01 -6.28
C TYR A 426 -37.41 34.74 -6.69
N ASN A 427 -38.09 35.75 -7.24
CA ASN A 427 -39.46 35.63 -7.74
C ASN A 427 -39.74 36.49 -8.99
N ASN A 428 -38.78 36.53 -9.91
CA ASN A 428 -38.54 37.50 -11.01
C ASN A 428 -37.71 38.71 -10.57
N ASP A 429 -37.81 39.13 -9.31
CA ASP A 429 -36.88 40.04 -8.64
C ASP A 429 -36.16 39.30 -7.49
N TYR A 430 -35.03 39.84 -7.03
CA TYR A 430 -34.34 39.32 -5.84
C TYR A 430 -34.99 39.84 -4.55
N LEU A 431 -35.06 38.99 -3.52
CA LEU A 431 -35.77 39.32 -2.27
C LEU A 431 -34.82 39.61 -1.09
N ASP A 432 -35.17 40.65 -0.33
CA ASP A 432 -34.62 41.10 0.95
C ASP A 432 -35.62 40.89 2.11
N THR A 433 -36.53 39.92 1.95
CA THR A 433 -37.61 39.62 2.90
C THR A 433 -37.41 38.27 3.58
N GLY A 434 -38.00 38.12 4.77
CA GLY A 434 -37.93 36.91 5.57
C GLY A 434 -39.17 36.72 6.44
N SER A 435 -39.34 35.49 6.93
CA SER A 435 -40.45 35.17 7.84
C SER A 435 -40.14 33.95 8.71
N ARG A 436 -40.77 33.91 9.88
CA ARG A 436 -40.81 32.79 10.82
C ARG A 436 -42.16 32.08 10.67
N TYR A 437 -42.16 30.76 10.50
CA TYR A 437 -43.34 29.92 10.56
C TYR A 437 -43.35 29.11 11.86
N ASN A 438 -44.42 29.27 12.63
CA ASN A 438 -44.66 28.51 13.85
C ASN A 438 -45.59 27.31 13.54
N PRO A 439 -45.11 26.05 13.58
CA PRO A 439 -45.92 24.88 13.22
C PRO A 439 -46.94 24.47 14.29
N ILE A 440 -46.83 24.99 15.53
CA ILE A 440 -47.79 24.74 16.61
C ILE A 440 -49.01 25.65 16.46
N GLN A 441 -48.79 26.93 16.18
CA GLN A 441 -49.84 27.92 15.91
C GLN A 441 -50.35 27.88 14.46
N ASN A 442 -49.59 27.26 13.55
CA ASN A 442 -49.79 27.27 12.11
C ASN A 442 -49.91 28.70 11.55
N SER A 443 -48.93 29.55 11.86
CA SER A 443 -48.94 30.98 11.54
C SER A 443 -47.58 31.48 11.09
N TRP A 444 -47.59 32.50 10.24
CA TRP A 444 -46.41 33.23 9.78
C TRP A 444 -46.29 34.59 10.47
N THR A 445 -45.05 34.95 10.79
CA THR A 445 -44.66 36.27 11.33
C THR A 445 -43.45 36.75 10.54
N GLU A 446 -43.54 37.92 9.91
CA GLU A 446 -42.42 38.53 9.19
C GLU A 446 -41.21 38.77 10.13
N THR A 447 -40.00 38.81 9.57
CA THR A 447 -38.78 39.26 10.27
C THR A 447 -38.63 40.77 10.11
N THR A 448 -37.92 41.45 11.01
CA THR A 448 -37.62 42.88 10.81
C THR A 448 -36.83 43.13 9.52
N PHE A 449 -37.06 44.31 8.92
CA PHE A 449 -36.21 44.90 7.89
C PHE A 449 -35.01 45.67 8.49
N ALA A 450 -35.00 45.93 9.80
CA ALA A 450 -33.95 46.72 10.45
C ALA A 450 -32.61 45.96 10.49
N GLY A 451 -31.64 46.46 9.71
CA GLY A 451 -30.32 45.83 9.55
C GLY A 451 -30.30 44.64 8.58
N ALA A 452 -31.40 44.38 7.87
CA ALA A 452 -31.52 43.22 6.99
C ALA A 452 -30.47 43.24 5.86
N PRO A 453 -29.89 42.08 5.51
CA PRO A 453 -28.95 41.99 4.38
C PRO A 453 -29.65 42.30 3.06
N LEU A 454 -28.92 42.98 2.16
CA LEU A 454 -29.39 43.26 0.79
C LEU A 454 -29.94 42.01 0.09
N MET A 455 -30.93 42.25 -0.78
CA MET A 455 -31.63 41.24 -1.60
C MET A 455 -30.69 40.20 -2.21
N ARG A 456 -31.09 38.91 -2.19
CA ARG A 456 -30.25 37.81 -2.66
C ARG A 456 -30.96 36.47 -2.90
N ALA A 457 -30.47 35.71 -3.87
CA ALA A 457 -30.78 34.29 -4.10
C ALA A 457 -29.50 33.43 -4.06
N ASP A 458 -29.64 32.09 -4.05
CA ASP A 458 -28.54 31.10 -4.13
C ASP A 458 -27.38 31.33 -3.13
N HIS A 459 -27.75 31.88 -1.97
CA HIS A 459 -26.93 32.06 -0.78
C HIS A 459 -27.02 30.82 0.12
N THR A 460 -26.16 30.75 1.15
CA THR A 460 -26.29 29.73 2.19
C THR A 460 -26.77 30.33 3.51
N ALA A 461 -27.34 29.48 4.37
CA ALA A 461 -27.62 29.84 5.74
C ALA A 461 -27.43 28.65 6.69
N VAL A 462 -27.10 28.95 7.94
CA VAL A 462 -26.95 27.98 9.04
C VAL A 462 -27.61 28.49 10.32
N TRP A 463 -27.96 27.58 11.23
CA TRP A 463 -28.47 27.90 12.56
C TRP A 463 -27.40 27.61 13.61
N THR A 464 -27.06 28.58 14.45
CA THR A 464 -26.02 28.44 15.48
C THR A 464 -26.50 27.71 16.74
N GLY A 465 -27.82 27.53 16.89
CA GLY A 465 -28.49 27.27 18.16
C GLY A 465 -29.23 28.51 18.71
N THR A 466 -28.84 29.72 18.29
CA THR A 466 -29.42 31.00 18.75
C THR A 466 -29.69 32.02 17.63
N GLU A 467 -28.94 31.95 16.52
CA GLU A 467 -28.99 32.91 15.41
C GLU A 467 -28.99 32.18 14.06
N MET A 468 -29.64 32.77 13.06
CA MET A 468 -29.52 32.36 11.65
C MET A 468 -28.43 33.20 10.99
N ILE A 469 -27.38 32.57 10.49
CA ILE A 469 -26.34 33.25 9.70
C ILE A 469 -26.68 33.08 8.22
N VAL A 470 -26.76 34.18 7.46
CA VAL A 470 -26.96 34.23 6.00
C VAL A 470 -25.70 34.79 5.35
N TRP A 471 -25.14 34.14 4.34
CA TRP A 471 -23.95 34.65 3.65
C TRP A 471 -23.89 34.33 2.15
N GLY A 472 -23.29 35.25 1.38
CA GLY A 472 -23.08 35.11 -0.07
C GLY A 472 -24.38 35.18 -0.88
N GLY A 473 -24.40 34.50 -2.03
CA GLY A 473 -25.49 34.51 -3.01
C GLY A 473 -25.25 35.46 -4.17
N GLU A 474 -26.28 35.72 -4.98
CA GLU A 474 -26.28 36.71 -6.06
C GLU A 474 -27.46 37.69 -5.98
N ASN A 475 -27.30 38.86 -6.60
CA ASN A 475 -28.37 39.78 -6.98
C ASN A 475 -28.03 40.50 -8.32
N ASP A 476 -28.71 41.60 -8.65
CA ASP A 476 -28.48 42.36 -9.90
C ASP A 476 -27.04 42.87 -10.09
N GLY A 477 -26.27 43.01 -8.99
CA GLY A 477 -24.84 43.33 -9.03
C GLY A 477 -23.92 42.12 -9.26
N GLY A 478 -24.47 40.91 -9.32
CA GLY A 478 -23.75 39.65 -9.38
C GLY A 478 -23.55 39.00 -8.00
N ALA A 479 -22.51 38.16 -7.89
CA ALA A 479 -22.22 37.39 -6.68
C ALA A 479 -21.74 38.27 -5.50
N LEU A 480 -22.08 37.86 -4.27
CA LEU A 480 -21.87 38.62 -3.04
C LEU A 480 -20.78 37.99 -2.15
N PHE A 481 -20.06 38.82 -1.39
CA PHE A 481 -18.99 38.41 -0.45
C PHE A 481 -19.31 38.71 1.03
N PHE A 482 -20.55 39.08 1.34
CA PHE A 482 -20.96 39.56 2.67
C PHE A 482 -22.29 38.95 3.08
N GLY A 483 -22.55 38.98 4.39
CA GLY A 483 -23.71 38.34 5.02
C GLY A 483 -24.19 39.08 6.26
N SER A 484 -25.18 38.49 6.93
CA SER A 484 -25.73 39.02 8.18
C SER A 484 -26.25 37.88 9.06
N ARG A 485 -26.32 38.15 10.36
CA ARG A 485 -26.89 37.27 11.39
C ARG A 485 -28.24 37.81 11.83
N TYR A 486 -29.23 36.92 11.96
CA TYR A 486 -30.55 37.23 12.50
C TYR A 486 -30.75 36.57 13.85
N ASN A 487 -31.14 37.37 14.84
CA ASN A 487 -31.47 36.90 16.18
C ASN A 487 -33.00 36.92 16.38
N PRO A 488 -33.70 35.78 16.27
CA PRO A 488 -35.17 35.75 16.31
C PRO A 488 -35.78 36.10 17.68
N ALA A 489 -34.98 36.08 18.76
CA ALA A 489 -35.42 36.46 20.10
C ALA A 489 -35.42 37.98 20.32
N LEU A 490 -34.59 38.71 19.58
CA LEU A 490 -34.54 40.18 19.57
C LEU A 490 -35.23 40.78 18.33
N ASP A 491 -35.50 39.95 17.31
CA ASP A 491 -36.00 40.34 15.98
C ASP A 491 -35.15 41.46 15.36
N ASN A 492 -33.85 41.21 15.24
CA ASN A 492 -32.89 42.13 14.64
C ASN A 492 -31.82 41.40 13.81
N TRP A 493 -31.22 42.15 12.88
CA TRP A 493 -30.12 41.71 12.05
C TRP A 493 -28.82 42.47 12.39
N PHE A 494 -27.69 41.78 12.23
CA PHE A 494 -26.34 42.33 12.36
C PHE A 494 -25.50 41.92 11.14
N GLU A 495 -24.76 42.84 10.53
CA GLU A 495 -23.83 42.49 9.44
C GLU A 495 -22.68 41.61 9.96
N THR A 496 -22.15 40.72 9.12
CA THR A 496 -20.92 39.96 9.43
C THR A 496 -19.68 40.77 9.09
N SER A 497 -18.64 40.71 9.91
CA SER A 497 -17.33 41.32 9.62
C SER A 497 -16.81 41.03 8.20
N LEU A 498 -16.23 42.06 7.58
CA LEU A 498 -15.60 42.01 6.25
C LEU A 498 -14.10 41.73 6.31
N ILE A 499 -13.52 41.54 7.51
CA ILE A 499 -12.09 41.28 7.69
C ILE A 499 -11.82 39.80 7.37
N ASN A 500 -10.83 39.54 6.49
CA ASN A 500 -10.46 38.21 5.99
C ASN A 500 -11.60 37.41 5.33
N VAL A 501 -12.65 38.09 4.86
CA VAL A 501 -13.84 37.46 4.29
C VAL A 501 -13.54 36.76 2.96
N PRO A 502 -14.12 35.57 2.68
CA PRO A 502 -13.90 34.86 1.42
C PRO A 502 -14.38 35.63 0.17
N PRO A 503 -13.76 35.41 -1.02
CA PRO A 503 -14.21 36.01 -2.27
C PRO A 503 -15.69 35.74 -2.59
N GLN A 504 -16.31 36.67 -3.33
CA GLN A 504 -17.73 36.66 -3.67
C GLN A 504 -18.19 35.38 -4.37
N ARG A 505 -19.38 34.87 -4.03
CA ARG A 505 -19.91 33.60 -4.58
C ARG A 505 -21.40 33.36 -4.38
N LEU A 506 -21.98 32.58 -5.30
CA LEU A 506 -23.26 31.87 -5.16
C LEU A 506 -23.04 30.35 -5.33
N ASP A 507 -24.11 29.55 -5.16
CA ASP A 507 -24.11 28.08 -5.38
C ASP A 507 -23.06 27.29 -4.56
N HIS A 508 -22.60 27.88 -3.45
CA HIS A 508 -21.65 27.30 -2.52
C HIS A 508 -22.37 26.43 -1.48
N THR A 509 -21.62 25.64 -0.71
CA THR A 509 -22.18 24.92 0.44
C THR A 509 -21.71 25.55 1.74
N ALA A 510 -22.50 25.36 2.79
CA ALA A 510 -22.15 25.74 4.15
C ALA A 510 -22.61 24.69 5.15
N VAL A 511 -21.89 24.56 6.26
CA VAL A 511 -22.26 23.74 7.42
C VAL A 511 -21.97 24.49 8.72
N TRP A 512 -22.66 24.11 9.79
CA TRP A 512 -22.36 24.57 11.16
C TRP A 512 -21.53 23.50 11.87
N SER A 513 -20.36 23.86 12.40
CA SER A 513 -19.51 22.91 13.14
C SER A 513 -20.02 22.59 14.54
N GLY A 514 -20.85 23.47 15.09
CA GLY A 514 -21.10 23.61 16.54
C GLY A 514 -20.61 24.96 17.07
N THR A 515 -19.57 25.53 16.47
CA THR A 515 -18.90 26.78 16.88
C THR A 515 -18.75 27.82 15.76
N GLU A 516 -18.69 27.38 14.49
CA GLU A 516 -18.39 28.20 13.31
C GLU A 516 -19.25 27.82 12.10
N MET A 517 -19.55 28.82 11.25
CA MET A 517 -20.08 28.59 9.91
C MET A 517 -18.91 28.31 8.96
N ILE A 518 -18.84 27.11 8.41
CA ILE A 518 -17.83 26.73 7.42
C ILE A 518 -18.49 26.82 6.04
N ILE A 519 -17.92 27.60 5.13
CA ILE A 519 -18.36 27.69 3.73
C ILE A 519 -17.27 27.18 2.79
N TRP A 520 -17.65 26.55 1.67
CA TRP A 520 -16.70 26.20 0.62
C TRP A 520 -17.31 26.17 -0.78
N GLY A 521 -16.45 26.42 -1.77
CA GLY A 521 -16.76 26.26 -3.19
C GLY A 521 -17.72 27.33 -3.71
N GLY A 522 -18.63 26.95 -4.59
CA GLY A 522 -19.52 27.86 -5.30
C GLY A 522 -18.90 28.41 -6.58
N GLN A 523 -19.48 29.47 -7.11
CA GLN A 523 -19.03 30.10 -8.35
C GLN A 523 -19.06 31.63 -8.31
N ASN A 524 -18.26 32.23 -9.17
CA ASN A 524 -18.32 33.65 -9.52
C ASN A 524 -18.16 33.78 -11.05
N LEU A 525 -19.08 34.47 -11.72
CA LEU A 525 -19.09 34.63 -13.19
C LEU A 525 -18.97 33.29 -13.96
N GLY A 526 -19.60 32.22 -13.46
CA GLY A 526 -19.54 30.87 -14.04
C GLY A 526 -18.30 30.04 -13.67
N ALA A 527 -17.26 30.65 -13.10
CA ALA A 527 -16.04 29.96 -12.69
C ALA A 527 -16.20 29.34 -11.29
N GLY A 528 -16.00 28.02 -11.18
CA GLY A 528 -16.06 27.29 -9.92
C GLY A 528 -14.88 27.58 -9.00
N LEU A 529 -15.15 27.87 -7.73
CA LEU A 529 -14.17 28.23 -6.71
C LEU A 529 -13.71 26.99 -5.92
N ASN A 530 -12.43 26.93 -5.54
CA ASN A 530 -11.83 25.84 -4.74
C ASN A 530 -11.45 26.26 -3.31
N ASN A 531 -11.93 27.42 -2.87
CA ASN A 531 -11.62 28.02 -1.57
C ASN A 531 -12.90 28.26 -0.77
N GLY A 532 -12.75 28.65 0.50
CA GLY A 532 -13.83 28.85 1.44
C GLY A 532 -13.39 29.69 2.63
N GLY A 533 -14.19 29.67 3.69
CA GLY A 533 -13.85 30.31 4.96
C GLY A 533 -14.64 29.74 6.14
N ARG A 534 -14.10 29.95 7.33
CA ARG A 534 -14.73 29.70 8.62
C ARG A 534 -15.08 31.04 9.25
N TYR A 535 -16.32 31.18 9.71
CA TYR A 535 -16.81 32.38 10.40
C TYR A 535 -17.24 32.05 11.81
N ASN A 536 -16.62 32.74 12.77
CA ASN A 536 -16.91 32.58 14.19
C ASN A 536 -17.82 33.74 14.66
N PRO A 537 -19.09 33.49 15.01
CA PRO A 537 -20.03 34.54 15.39
C PRO A 537 -19.77 35.13 16.79
N ASN A 538 -18.95 34.46 17.63
CA ASN A 538 -18.59 34.94 18.96
C ASN A 538 -17.51 36.04 18.91
N THR A 539 -16.58 35.94 17.94
CA THR A 539 -15.50 36.92 17.71
C THR A 539 -15.75 37.82 16.50
N ASP A 540 -16.80 37.57 15.72
CA ASP A 540 -17.13 38.24 14.45
C ASP A 540 -15.92 38.30 13.49
N SER A 541 -15.35 37.14 13.19
CA SER A 541 -14.09 37.03 12.43
C SER A 541 -14.11 35.88 11.43
N TRP A 542 -13.54 36.12 10.25
CA TRP A 542 -13.27 35.08 9.24
C TRP A 542 -11.83 34.56 9.30
N ILE A 543 -11.69 33.27 9.03
CA ILE A 543 -10.43 32.60 8.70
C ILE A 543 -10.64 31.89 7.37
N LEU A 544 -9.80 32.13 6.36
CA LEU A 544 -9.90 31.44 5.07
C LEU A 544 -9.54 29.95 5.24
N THR A 545 -10.25 29.05 4.54
CA THR A 545 -9.88 27.63 4.52
C THR A 545 -8.59 27.43 3.72
N SER A 546 -7.69 26.59 4.21
CA SER A 546 -6.49 26.15 3.49
C SER A 546 -6.82 25.57 2.10
N PRO A 547 -5.98 25.87 1.08
CA PRO A 547 -6.09 25.25 -0.25
C PRO A 547 -5.36 23.89 -0.33
N ILE A 548 -4.66 23.45 0.74
CA ILE A 548 -3.89 22.21 0.73
C ILE A 548 -4.84 21.04 0.51
N ASN A 549 -4.59 20.27 -0.56
CA ASN A 549 -5.43 19.16 -1.06
C ASN A 549 -6.90 19.52 -1.36
N ALA A 550 -7.25 20.81 -1.45
CA ALA A 550 -8.64 21.23 -1.67
C ALA A 550 -9.17 20.72 -3.03
N PRO A 551 -10.37 20.12 -3.09
CA PRO A 551 -10.93 19.58 -4.34
C PRO A 551 -11.06 20.65 -5.44
N THR A 552 -11.05 20.21 -6.70
CA THR A 552 -11.17 21.10 -7.87
C THR A 552 -12.39 22.02 -7.74
N GLY A 553 -12.24 23.31 -8.07
CA GLY A 553 -13.24 24.33 -7.75
C GLY A 553 -14.57 24.12 -8.46
N ARG A 554 -15.69 24.24 -7.73
CA ARG A 554 -17.01 23.70 -8.13
C ARG A 554 -18.20 24.30 -7.40
N TYR A 555 -19.37 24.19 -8.03
CA TYR A 555 -20.67 24.59 -7.51
C TYR A 555 -21.72 23.48 -7.67
N TRP A 556 -22.92 23.64 -7.09
CA TRP A 556 -23.99 22.62 -7.06
C TRP A 556 -23.57 21.23 -6.51
N HIS A 557 -22.51 21.21 -5.69
CA HIS A 557 -22.11 20.09 -4.85
C HIS A 557 -22.96 20.07 -3.58
N THR A 558 -22.88 19.00 -2.79
CA THR A 558 -23.47 18.96 -1.45
C THR A 558 -22.39 18.92 -0.38
N ALA A 559 -22.74 19.30 0.85
CA ALA A 559 -21.87 19.13 2.01
C ALA A 559 -22.65 18.72 3.26
N VAL A 560 -21.99 18.02 4.17
CA VAL A 560 -22.50 17.67 5.50
C VAL A 560 -21.40 17.84 6.56
N TRP A 561 -21.79 18.11 7.81
CA TRP A 561 -20.89 18.05 8.96
C TRP A 561 -20.98 16.67 9.61
N ASN A 562 -19.85 15.99 9.80
CA ASN A 562 -19.86 14.65 10.43
C ASN A 562 -19.71 14.68 11.96
N GLY A 563 -19.18 15.79 12.50
CA GLY A 563 -18.79 15.98 13.89
C GLY A 563 -17.44 16.69 14.04
N THR A 564 -16.51 16.45 13.10
CA THR A 564 -15.13 17.01 13.09
C THR A 564 -14.70 17.52 11.70
N GLU A 565 -15.32 17.03 10.63
CA GLU A 565 -15.06 17.35 9.23
C GLU A 565 -16.31 17.87 8.50
N MET A 566 -16.10 18.83 7.60
CA MET A 566 -17.05 19.14 6.52
C MET A 566 -16.76 18.20 5.34
N ILE A 567 -17.67 17.28 5.05
CA ILE A 567 -17.57 16.38 3.90
C ILE A 567 -18.31 16.99 2.72
N ILE A 568 -17.65 17.19 1.58
CA ILE A 568 -18.27 17.62 0.32
C ILE A 568 -18.30 16.48 -0.70
N PHE A 569 -19.28 16.48 -1.61
CA PHE A 569 -19.32 15.54 -2.73
C PHE A 569 -19.94 16.10 -4.02
N GLY A 570 -19.42 15.62 -5.15
CA GLY A 570 -19.95 15.89 -6.49
C GLY A 570 -19.78 17.34 -6.92
N GLY A 571 -20.73 17.85 -7.71
CA GLY A 571 -20.78 19.23 -8.22
C GLY A 571 -20.47 19.38 -9.71
N TYR A 572 -20.30 20.62 -10.14
CA TYR A 572 -20.04 21.01 -11.53
C TYR A 572 -19.12 22.24 -11.62
N ASN A 573 -18.35 22.38 -12.70
CA ASN A 573 -17.63 23.61 -13.06
C ASN A 573 -17.43 23.85 -14.57
N GLY A 574 -18.14 23.08 -15.41
CA GLY A 574 -17.82 22.86 -16.82
C GLY A 574 -17.76 21.37 -17.15
N ILE A 575 -17.27 20.57 -16.19
CA ILE A 575 -17.47 19.12 -16.12
C ILE A 575 -18.25 18.75 -14.84
N TYR A 576 -18.85 17.56 -14.82
CA TYR A 576 -19.55 17.01 -13.66
C TYR A 576 -18.62 16.15 -12.82
N PHE A 577 -18.69 16.32 -11.50
CA PHE A 577 -17.78 15.70 -10.55
C PHE A 577 -18.39 14.49 -9.83
N GLY A 578 -17.54 13.50 -9.57
CA GLY A 578 -17.82 12.30 -8.76
C GLY A 578 -16.74 12.04 -7.71
N ASP A 579 -15.87 13.02 -7.48
CA ASP A 579 -14.94 13.11 -6.37
C ASP A 579 -15.52 14.01 -5.27
N GLY A 580 -14.77 14.17 -4.17
CA GLY A 580 -15.13 15.05 -3.06
C GLY A 580 -13.94 15.26 -2.12
N GLY A 581 -14.21 15.81 -0.94
CA GLY A 581 -13.19 16.03 0.06
C GLY A 581 -13.77 16.17 1.47
N ARG A 582 -12.97 15.82 2.46
CA ARG A 582 -13.22 16.03 3.88
C ARG A 582 -12.32 17.15 4.36
N TYR A 583 -12.89 18.19 4.95
CA TYR A 583 -12.17 19.35 5.47
C TYR A 583 -12.14 19.33 7.00
N CYS A 584 -10.94 19.20 7.56
CA CYS A 584 -10.70 19.16 9.00
C CYS A 584 -10.74 20.57 9.60
N ALA A 585 -11.92 20.96 10.09
CA ALA A 585 -12.21 22.33 10.53
C ALA A 585 -12.09 22.54 12.04
N CYS A 586 -11.83 21.48 12.80
CA CYS A 586 -11.98 21.42 14.26
C CYS A 586 -11.30 22.58 15.01
N VAL A 587 -12.08 23.37 15.74
CA VAL A 587 -11.63 24.47 16.59
C VAL A 587 -12.21 24.25 17.99
N ASP A 588 -11.32 24.21 18.99
CA ASP A 588 -11.60 24.64 20.37
C ASP A 588 -10.31 24.67 21.23
N ILE A 589 -9.27 23.91 20.87
CA ILE A 589 -7.94 23.93 21.52
C ILE A 589 -6.91 24.82 20.77
N PRO A 590 -6.22 25.76 21.46
CA PRO A 590 -5.18 26.60 20.85
C PRO A 590 -3.82 25.88 20.69
N PRO A 591 -2.90 26.40 19.85
CA PRO A 591 -1.55 25.88 19.73
C PRO A 591 -0.77 25.95 21.07
N PRO A 592 0.05 24.93 21.39
CA PRO A 592 1.00 24.97 22.50
C PRO A 592 1.92 26.21 22.47
N SER A 593 2.12 26.81 23.64
CA SER A 593 2.91 28.04 23.84
C SER A 593 4.17 27.79 24.67
N ASN A 594 5.12 28.73 24.66
CA ASN A 594 6.46 28.58 25.26
C ASN A 594 7.19 27.28 24.86
N VAL A 595 7.00 26.84 23.62
CA VAL A 595 7.75 25.71 23.05
C VAL A 595 9.26 26.01 23.09
N THR A 596 10.05 25.05 23.55
CA THR A 596 11.52 25.08 23.52
C THR A 596 12.08 23.70 23.18
N ALA A 597 13.26 23.67 22.54
CA ALA A 597 14.07 22.49 22.35
C ALA A 597 15.50 22.78 22.81
N LEU A 598 16.09 21.89 23.62
CA LEU A 598 17.41 22.08 24.23
C LEU A 598 18.21 20.76 24.21
N PRO A 599 19.47 20.74 23.75
CA PRO A 599 20.31 19.56 23.87
C PRO A 599 20.71 19.35 25.34
N THR A 600 20.26 18.24 25.92
CA THR A 600 20.43 17.92 27.35
C THR A 600 21.45 16.82 27.62
N GLY A 601 21.90 16.12 26.57
CA GLY A 601 22.98 15.14 26.65
C GLY A 601 23.48 14.72 25.26
N PRO A 602 24.47 13.81 25.19
CA PRO A 602 24.84 13.16 23.94
C PRO A 602 23.62 12.48 23.33
N ASN A 603 23.40 12.70 22.03
CA ASN A 603 22.33 12.12 21.24
C ASN A 603 20.93 12.30 21.87
N THR A 604 20.74 13.41 22.62
CA THR A 604 19.50 13.71 23.36
C THR A 604 19.12 15.19 23.24
N ILE A 605 17.90 15.47 22.79
CA ILE A 605 17.25 16.80 22.87
C ILE A 605 15.99 16.70 23.73
N THR A 606 15.88 17.55 24.75
CA THR A 606 14.64 17.72 25.51
C THR A 606 13.79 18.82 24.87
N VAL A 607 12.53 18.52 24.60
CA VAL A 607 11.52 19.43 24.05
C VAL A 607 10.49 19.69 25.14
N SER A 608 10.03 20.94 25.33
CA SER A 608 9.04 21.28 26.38
C SER A 608 8.13 22.44 25.99
N TRP A 609 6.95 22.53 26.60
CA TRP A 609 5.91 23.53 26.30
C TRP A 609 5.02 23.86 27.52
N ASN A 610 4.14 24.85 27.39
CA ASN A 610 3.07 25.09 28.35
C ASN A 610 1.91 24.11 28.12
N PRO A 611 1.28 23.55 29.17
CA PRO A 611 0.02 22.82 29.04
C PRO A 611 -1.10 23.66 28.39
N VAL A 612 -1.88 23.04 27.49
CA VAL A 612 -3.05 23.63 26.85
C VAL A 612 -4.32 23.17 27.59
N PRO A 613 -5.17 24.09 28.08
CA PRO A 613 -6.47 23.73 28.67
C PRO A 613 -7.36 22.99 27.66
N GLY A 614 -8.00 21.90 28.10
CA GLY A 614 -8.84 21.06 27.23
C GLY A 614 -8.08 19.99 26.45
N ALA A 615 -6.75 19.99 26.46
CA ALA A 615 -5.97 18.98 25.75
C ALA A 615 -5.98 17.61 26.47
N SER A 616 -6.23 16.54 25.72
CA SER A 616 -6.06 15.14 26.14
C SER A 616 -4.61 14.65 26.02
N GLY A 617 -3.83 15.25 25.11
CA GLY A 617 -2.41 14.96 24.88
C GLY A 617 -1.76 15.96 23.92
N TYR A 618 -0.59 15.62 23.37
CA TYR A 618 0.14 16.44 22.39
C TYR A 618 0.88 15.55 21.37
N ASN A 619 0.99 15.97 20.11
CA ASN A 619 1.95 15.37 19.16
C ASN A 619 3.20 16.25 19.07
N VAL A 620 4.38 15.62 19.15
CA VAL A 620 5.68 16.28 18.92
C VAL A 620 6.12 15.96 17.50
N TYR A 621 6.20 16.98 16.66
CA TYR A 621 6.77 16.91 15.32
C TYR A 621 8.26 17.23 15.37
N ARG A 622 9.03 16.54 14.53
CA ARG A 622 10.44 16.84 14.27
C ARG A 622 10.69 16.97 12.77
N ARG A 623 11.47 17.97 12.38
CA ARG A 623 12.02 18.13 11.03
C ARG A 623 13.55 18.15 11.09
N HIS A 624 14.19 17.52 10.11
CA HIS A 624 15.64 17.62 9.86
C HIS A 624 15.95 17.37 8.38
N GLU A 625 17.22 17.51 8.00
CA GLU A 625 17.69 17.26 6.64
C GLU A 625 18.81 16.23 6.65
N HIS A 626 18.74 15.28 5.72
CA HIS A 626 19.69 14.19 5.57
C HIS A 626 19.79 13.82 4.08
N CYS A 627 21.00 13.82 3.51
CA CYS A 627 21.27 13.50 2.10
C CYS A 627 20.40 14.29 1.10
N GLY A 628 20.19 15.59 1.35
CA GLY A 628 19.36 16.47 0.52
C GLY A 628 17.84 16.25 0.63
N THR A 629 17.40 15.25 1.40
CA THR A 629 15.98 15.04 1.72
C THR A 629 15.64 15.69 3.05
N SER A 630 14.54 16.43 3.10
CA SER A 630 13.99 16.93 4.37
C SER A 630 12.99 15.93 4.93
N PHE A 631 13.29 15.41 6.12
CA PHE A 631 12.47 14.45 6.84
C PHE A 631 11.68 15.17 7.92
N GLU A 632 10.35 15.23 7.76
CA GLU A 632 9.41 15.75 8.75
C GLU A 632 8.38 14.67 9.12
N GLY A 633 8.05 14.58 10.42
CA GLY A 633 7.00 13.70 10.91
C GLY A 633 6.78 13.83 12.41
N ILE A 634 5.75 13.13 12.91
CA ILE A 634 5.52 12.95 14.35
C ILE A 634 6.59 11.98 14.88
N ILE A 635 7.22 12.32 16.01
CA ILE A 635 8.19 11.47 16.72
C ILE A 635 7.68 10.99 18.09
N LEU A 636 6.59 11.59 18.58
CA LEU A 636 5.83 11.17 19.74
C LEU A 636 4.38 11.62 19.52
N ASP A 637 3.45 10.68 19.57
CA ASP A 637 2.01 10.88 19.61
C ASP A 637 1.47 10.78 21.05
N GLU A 638 0.26 11.31 21.27
CA GLU A 638 -0.50 11.21 22.54
C GLU A 638 0.28 11.55 23.82
N ALA A 639 1.25 12.49 23.76
CA ALA A 639 2.07 12.86 24.91
C ALA A 639 1.19 13.41 26.05
N THR A 640 1.17 12.75 27.20
CA THR A 640 0.32 13.13 28.35
C THR A 640 0.96 14.15 29.30
N ILE A 641 2.22 14.51 29.05
CA ILE A 641 3.02 15.45 29.83
C ILE A 641 3.64 16.51 28.90
N PRO A 642 3.86 17.76 29.36
CA PRO A 642 4.22 18.87 28.49
C PRO A 642 5.73 18.94 28.16
N PHE A 643 6.39 17.78 28.07
CA PHE A 643 7.79 17.65 27.68
C PHE A 643 8.11 16.25 27.14
N TRP A 644 9.20 16.13 26.37
CA TRP A 644 9.74 14.88 25.84
C TRP A 644 11.27 14.89 25.81
N GLU A 645 11.90 13.72 25.88
CA GLU A 645 13.34 13.55 25.63
C GLU A 645 13.55 12.72 24.35
N ASP A 646 13.81 13.40 23.23
CA ASP A 646 14.14 12.74 21.98
C ASP A 646 15.58 12.23 22.02
N LYS A 647 15.71 10.91 22.22
CA LYS A 647 16.96 10.14 22.26
C LYS A 647 17.26 9.42 20.95
N SER A 648 16.54 9.77 19.87
CA SER A 648 16.72 9.22 18.52
C SER A 648 17.51 10.15 17.59
N VAL A 649 18.12 11.21 18.15
CA VAL A 649 18.87 12.22 17.40
C VAL A 649 20.34 11.84 17.23
N SER A 650 20.88 12.14 16.05
CA SER A 650 22.32 12.05 15.77
C SER A 650 23.04 13.28 16.32
N GLY A 651 24.18 13.08 16.96
CA GLY A 651 25.02 14.16 17.44
C GLY A 651 25.54 15.03 16.30
N ASN A 652 25.68 16.33 16.58
CA ASN A 652 26.07 17.38 15.65
C ASN A 652 25.13 17.57 14.43
N THR A 653 23.90 17.03 14.48
CA THR A 653 22.85 17.25 13.49
C THR A 653 21.86 18.31 13.97
N PHE A 654 21.38 19.14 13.04
CA PHE A 654 20.38 20.18 13.27
C PHE A 654 18.95 19.61 13.17
N TYR A 655 18.11 19.93 14.16
CA TYR A 655 16.72 19.51 14.24
C TYR A 655 15.81 20.71 14.52
N GLN A 656 14.60 20.69 13.97
CA GLN A 656 13.51 21.60 14.31
C GLN A 656 12.37 20.82 14.94
N TYR A 657 11.68 21.42 15.91
CA TYR A 657 10.54 20.82 16.61
C TYR A 657 9.33 21.76 16.63
N ARG A 658 8.11 21.20 16.53
CA ARG A 658 6.85 21.90 16.79
C ARG A 658 5.86 20.95 17.45
N ILE A 659 4.91 21.48 18.22
CA ILE A 659 3.98 20.68 19.00
C ILE A 659 2.54 21.13 18.72
N THR A 660 1.63 20.17 18.63
CA THR A 660 0.17 20.36 18.60
C THR A 660 -0.42 19.84 19.91
N ALA A 661 -1.56 20.37 20.34
CA ALA A 661 -2.40 19.76 21.36
C ALA A 661 -3.41 18.82 20.69
N LEU A 662 -3.87 17.81 21.44
CA LEU A 662 -4.92 16.88 21.03
C LEU A 662 -6.16 17.06 21.89
N ALA A 663 -7.34 16.89 21.30
CA ALA A 663 -8.63 16.72 21.96
C ALA A 663 -9.49 15.79 21.08
N ASP A 664 -10.68 16.22 20.64
CA ASP A 664 -11.45 15.54 19.58
C ASP A 664 -10.79 15.65 18.17
N CYS A 665 -9.66 16.34 18.09
CA CYS A 665 -8.85 16.58 16.90
C CYS A 665 -7.44 17.06 17.31
N GLU A 666 -6.61 17.34 16.30
CA GLU A 666 -5.31 18.00 16.49
C GLU A 666 -5.43 19.53 16.34
N SER A 667 -4.78 20.28 17.24
CA SER A 667 -4.77 21.76 17.22
C SER A 667 -3.95 22.32 16.05
N PRO A 668 -4.02 23.65 15.79
CA PRO A 668 -2.96 24.33 15.07
C PRO A 668 -1.60 24.04 15.74
N PRO A 669 -0.51 23.87 14.98
CA PRO A 669 0.81 23.63 15.54
C PRO A 669 1.43 24.91 16.10
N SER A 670 2.37 24.75 17.04
CA SER A 670 3.26 25.82 17.45
C SER A 670 4.14 26.31 16.28
N MET A 671 4.79 27.46 16.47
CA MET A 671 5.97 27.81 15.68
C MET A 671 7.06 26.73 15.83
N TRP A 672 7.90 26.58 14.81
CA TRP A 672 9.11 25.77 14.89
C TRP A 672 10.11 26.37 15.89
N VAL A 673 10.82 25.51 16.61
CA VAL A 673 12.01 25.84 17.41
C VAL A 673 13.17 24.94 17.03
N ASP A 674 14.39 25.49 17.07
CA ASP A 674 15.57 24.85 16.51
C ASP A 674 16.53 24.37 17.62
N ALA A 675 17.14 23.20 17.45
CA ALA A 675 18.18 22.68 18.32
C ALA A 675 19.16 21.78 17.56
N THR A 676 20.47 22.00 17.76
CA THR A 676 21.52 21.08 17.31
C THR A 676 21.83 20.09 18.43
N ALA A 677 21.77 18.79 18.13
CA ALA A 677 22.07 17.75 19.10
C ALA A 677 23.58 17.69 19.41
N LEU A 678 23.93 17.33 20.64
CA LEU A 678 25.31 17.06 21.07
C LEU A 678 25.64 15.57 20.90
N GLY A 679 26.91 15.20 21.03
CA GLY A 679 27.36 13.81 20.98
C GLY A 679 27.96 13.40 19.63
N ASN A 680 27.94 12.09 19.34
CA ASN A 680 28.58 11.52 18.15
C ASN A 680 27.55 11.34 17.02
N CYS A 681 28.03 11.40 15.77
CA CYS A 681 27.18 11.17 14.62
C CYS A 681 26.84 9.68 14.45
N THR A 682 25.54 9.42 14.25
CA THR A 682 24.98 8.07 14.07
C THR A 682 24.13 7.96 12.80
N LEU A 683 24.17 8.97 11.93
CA LEU A 683 23.61 8.91 10.58
C LEU A 683 24.57 8.14 9.66
N LYS A 684 24.01 7.47 8.66
CA LYS A 684 24.76 6.69 7.67
C LYS A 684 25.07 7.51 6.41
N PRO A 685 26.06 7.14 5.57
CA PRO A 685 26.14 7.60 4.20
C PRO A 685 24.88 7.27 3.39
N CYS A 686 24.59 8.08 2.38
CA CYS A 686 23.62 7.73 1.34
C CYS A 686 24.34 7.39 0.04
N PHE A 687 24.03 6.23 -0.52
CA PHE A 687 24.81 5.62 -1.59
C PHE A 687 23.89 4.81 -2.52
N GLN A 688 24.09 4.93 -3.84
CA GLN A 688 23.24 4.25 -4.84
C GLN A 688 23.86 2.96 -5.41
N GLY A 689 25.05 2.57 -4.93
CA GLY A 689 25.68 1.32 -5.33
C GLY A 689 26.19 1.30 -6.77
N ILE A 690 26.37 0.07 -7.27
CA ILE A 690 26.97 -0.21 -8.56
C ILE A 690 25.98 0.12 -9.68
N TYR A 691 26.34 1.02 -10.60
CA TYR A 691 25.53 1.29 -11.78
C TYR A 691 25.94 0.40 -12.97
N ASN A 692 27.22 0.04 -13.09
CA ASN A 692 27.77 -0.68 -14.25
C ASN A 692 28.81 -1.74 -13.84
N ILE A 693 28.95 -2.77 -14.69
CA ILE A 693 30.06 -3.73 -14.67
C ILE A 693 30.50 -3.95 -16.13
N ILE A 694 31.76 -3.66 -16.41
CA ILE A 694 32.39 -3.83 -17.73
C ILE A 694 33.20 -5.12 -17.71
N ASN A 695 33.06 -5.95 -18.75
CA ASN A 695 34.00 -7.03 -19.03
C ASN A 695 35.12 -6.48 -19.91
N ASN A 696 36.36 -6.44 -19.40
CA ASN A 696 37.48 -5.77 -20.07
C ASN A 696 38.00 -6.55 -21.29
N ALA A 697 37.66 -7.84 -21.43
CA ALA A 697 38.19 -8.73 -22.47
C ALA A 697 39.74 -8.79 -22.51
N THR A 698 40.38 -8.75 -21.34
CA THR A 698 41.84 -8.72 -21.16
C THR A 698 42.44 -10.10 -20.85
N SER A 699 43.78 -10.23 -20.87
CA SER A 699 44.48 -11.44 -20.38
C SER A 699 45.63 -11.02 -19.45
N PRO A 700 45.60 -11.32 -18.13
CA PRO A 700 44.53 -12.01 -17.40
C PRO A 700 43.18 -11.27 -17.53
N CYS A 701 42.09 -11.99 -17.32
CA CYS A 701 40.75 -11.46 -17.53
C CYS A 701 40.32 -10.59 -16.35
N GLU A 702 39.55 -9.55 -16.63
CA GLU A 702 39.17 -8.55 -15.62
C GLU A 702 37.70 -8.13 -15.79
N LEU A 703 37.07 -7.79 -14.67
CA LEU A 703 35.82 -7.03 -14.62
C LEU A 703 36.08 -5.66 -13.98
N THR A 704 35.66 -4.56 -14.62
CA THR A 704 35.64 -3.23 -13.99
C THR A 704 34.26 -2.97 -13.41
N ILE A 705 34.18 -2.77 -12.09
CA ILE A 705 32.96 -2.48 -11.34
C ILE A 705 32.91 -0.96 -11.12
N GLU A 706 31.80 -0.30 -11.45
CA GLU A 706 31.64 1.17 -11.33
C GLU A 706 30.40 1.56 -10.49
N TRP A 707 30.57 2.52 -9.59
CA TRP A 707 29.51 3.07 -8.74
C TRP A 707 29.46 4.60 -8.76
N THR A 708 28.35 5.18 -8.30
CA THR A 708 28.24 6.63 -8.11
C THR A 708 28.90 7.04 -6.80
N GLU A 709 29.47 8.24 -6.73
CA GLU A 709 29.98 8.77 -5.45
C GLU A 709 28.83 8.91 -4.44
N GLY A 710 29.06 8.48 -3.20
CA GLY A 710 28.09 8.59 -2.11
C GLY A 710 28.07 9.99 -1.48
N THR A 711 26.97 10.32 -0.79
CA THR A 711 26.85 11.56 0.00
C THR A 711 27.08 11.24 1.48
N PRO A 712 28.08 11.87 2.15
CA PRO A 712 28.26 11.72 3.60
C PRO A 712 27.13 12.38 4.40
N PRO A 713 26.81 11.89 5.61
CA PRO A 713 25.82 12.50 6.49
C PRO A 713 26.18 13.93 6.89
N LEU A 714 25.16 14.79 7.04
CA LEU A 714 25.27 16.23 7.32
C LEU A 714 25.64 16.56 8.80
N CYS A 715 26.54 15.79 9.39
CA CYS A 715 27.01 15.93 10.77
C CYS A 715 28.52 16.24 10.79
N SER A 716 28.97 17.05 11.76
CA SER A 716 30.41 17.35 11.84
C SER A 716 31.23 16.12 12.25
N GLY A 717 32.32 15.87 11.52
CA GLY A 717 33.18 14.69 11.66
C GLY A 717 33.09 13.70 10.49
N SER A 718 32.02 13.75 9.70
CA SER A 718 31.84 12.95 8.49
C SER A 718 32.02 13.82 7.23
N SER A 719 33.24 13.92 6.70
CA SER A 719 33.51 14.68 5.45
C SER A 719 33.84 13.80 4.25
N ASN A 720 34.36 12.60 4.49
CA ASN A 720 34.86 11.71 3.44
C ASN A 720 34.15 10.37 3.53
N LEU A 721 34.03 9.68 2.39
CA LEU A 721 33.59 8.29 2.32
C LEU A 721 34.74 7.38 1.90
N SER A 722 34.61 6.10 2.25
CA SER A 722 35.39 5.01 1.68
C SER A 722 34.46 3.84 1.35
N TYR A 723 34.84 2.99 0.40
CA TYR A 723 33.98 1.94 -0.14
C TYR A 723 34.54 0.54 0.16
N THR A 724 33.64 -0.40 0.43
CA THR A 724 33.95 -1.83 0.51
C THR A 724 33.18 -2.60 -0.55
N LEU A 725 33.90 -3.35 -1.37
CA LEU A 725 33.40 -4.19 -2.45
C LEU A 725 33.31 -5.64 -1.98
N TYR A 726 32.15 -6.25 -2.20
CA TYR A 726 31.87 -7.65 -1.91
C TYR A 726 31.54 -8.41 -3.20
N ARG A 727 31.95 -9.68 -3.28
CA ARG A 727 31.84 -10.57 -4.45
C ARG A 727 31.35 -11.96 -4.04
N GLY A 728 30.42 -12.52 -4.82
CA GLY A 728 29.99 -13.91 -4.70
C GLY A 728 29.58 -14.51 -6.06
N THR A 729 29.60 -15.84 -6.17
CA THR A 729 29.05 -16.59 -7.33
C THR A 729 27.63 -17.10 -7.08
N ASP A 730 27.15 -16.99 -5.85
CA ASP A 730 25.74 -17.13 -5.47
C ASP A 730 25.01 -15.81 -5.77
N PRO A 731 23.92 -15.80 -6.56
CA PRO A 731 23.17 -14.59 -6.88
C PRO A 731 22.51 -13.93 -5.66
N ASP A 732 22.40 -14.62 -4.52
CA ASP A 732 21.72 -14.14 -3.30
C ASP A 732 22.66 -13.93 -2.10
N PHE A 733 23.98 -13.96 -2.29
CA PHE A 733 24.96 -13.78 -1.21
C PHE A 733 24.74 -12.49 -0.39
N ILE A 734 24.93 -12.57 0.93
CA ILE A 734 24.80 -11.44 1.86
C ILE A 734 26.20 -10.85 2.11
N PRO A 735 26.41 -9.53 1.95
CA PRO A 735 27.67 -8.87 2.27
C PRO A 735 28.17 -9.12 3.69
N GLY A 736 29.47 -9.38 3.81
CA GLY A 736 30.18 -9.69 5.06
C GLY A 736 31.57 -10.26 4.76
N SER A 737 32.39 -10.49 5.79
CA SER A 737 33.81 -10.83 5.65
C SER A 737 34.12 -12.14 4.90
N ALA A 738 33.14 -13.02 4.69
CA ALA A 738 33.28 -14.22 3.86
C ALA A 738 33.16 -13.96 2.34
N PHE A 739 32.71 -12.76 1.95
CA PHE A 739 32.50 -12.32 0.57
C PHE A 739 33.20 -10.98 0.28
N GLU A 740 34.04 -10.50 1.19
CA GLU A 740 34.78 -9.24 1.08
C GLU A 740 35.91 -9.40 0.06
N LEU A 741 35.97 -8.50 -0.94
CA LEU A 741 36.99 -8.53 -2.00
C LEU A 741 38.04 -7.43 -1.78
N ALA A 742 37.59 -6.22 -1.47
CA ALA A 742 38.45 -5.08 -1.21
C ALA A 742 37.74 -4.05 -0.31
N THR A 743 38.48 -3.52 0.66
CA THR A 743 38.03 -2.50 1.60
C THR A 743 38.74 -1.16 1.34
N CYS A 744 38.17 -0.08 1.85
CA CYS A 744 38.78 1.24 1.97
C CYS A 744 39.17 1.89 0.63
N ILE A 745 38.43 1.54 -0.42
CA ILE A 745 38.56 2.11 -1.75
C ILE A 745 38.10 3.58 -1.68
N THR A 746 38.91 4.52 -2.16
CA THR A 746 38.55 5.95 -2.24
C THR A 746 37.98 6.35 -3.59
N ASP A 747 38.32 5.61 -4.64
CA ASP A 747 37.81 5.80 -5.99
C ASP A 747 36.38 5.26 -6.16
N THR A 748 35.70 5.66 -7.24
CA THR A 748 34.34 5.22 -7.58
C THR A 748 34.29 3.98 -8.49
N PHE A 749 35.40 3.25 -8.58
CA PHE A 749 35.52 2.04 -9.39
C PHE A 749 36.53 1.05 -8.79
N TYR A 750 36.50 -0.19 -9.26
CA TYR A 750 37.48 -1.22 -8.95
C TYR A 750 37.66 -2.16 -10.15
N ILE A 751 38.88 -2.67 -10.35
CA ILE A 751 39.18 -3.67 -11.38
C ILE A 751 39.44 -5.00 -10.66
N ASP A 752 38.50 -5.94 -10.79
CA ASP A 752 38.65 -7.30 -10.29
C ASP A 752 39.33 -8.17 -11.37
N SER A 753 40.59 -8.50 -11.12
CA SER A 753 41.43 -9.35 -11.97
C SER A 753 41.54 -10.80 -11.49
N ASP A 754 40.92 -11.14 -10.35
CA ASP A 754 40.85 -12.51 -9.80
C ASP A 754 39.58 -13.23 -10.30
N VAL A 755 39.33 -13.18 -11.61
CA VAL A 755 38.06 -13.61 -12.21
C VAL A 755 38.24 -14.72 -13.25
N THR A 756 37.58 -15.85 -13.02
CA THR A 756 37.66 -17.05 -13.87
C THR A 756 36.76 -16.91 -15.09
N ILE A 757 37.29 -17.26 -16.28
CA ILE A 757 36.57 -17.17 -17.56
C ILE A 757 35.16 -17.76 -17.50
N ALA A 758 34.18 -17.04 -18.08
CA ALA A 758 32.77 -17.43 -18.15
C ALA A 758 32.07 -17.74 -16.80
N THR A 759 32.72 -17.50 -15.65
CA THR A 759 32.09 -17.60 -14.34
C THR A 759 31.20 -16.36 -14.12
N LEU A 760 29.98 -16.54 -13.63
CA LEU A 760 29.12 -15.41 -13.26
C LEU A 760 29.47 -14.96 -11.85
N TYR A 761 29.94 -13.73 -11.74
CA TYR A 761 30.20 -13.06 -10.47
C TYR A 761 29.14 -11.99 -10.21
N HIS A 762 28.71 -11.91 -8.97
CA HIS A 762 27.77 -10.93 -8.44
C HIS A 762 28.51 -10.03 -7.45
N TYR A 763 28.26 -8.73 -7.53
CA TYR A 763 28.95 -7.73 -6.72
C TYR A 763 27.97 -6.81 -6.00
N ILE A 764 28.35 -6.36 -4.80
CA ILE A 764 27.69 -5.30 -4.01
C ILE A 764 28.78 -4.39 -3.46
N VAL A 765 28.56 -3.07 -3.48
CA VAL A 765 29.41 -2.09 -2.80
C VAL A 765 28.66 -1.49 -1.61
N ARG A 766 29.39 -1.17 -0.54
CA ARG A 766 28.93 -0.39 0.63
C ARG A 766 29.81 0.83 0.82
N ALA A 767 29.25 1.89 1.39
CA ALA A 767 29.94 3.12 1.72
C ALA A 767 30.04 3.29 3.26
N GLU A 768 31.22 3.67 3.73
CA GLU A 768 31.57 3.93 5.13
C GLU A 768 32.00 5.40 5.29
N ASP A 769 31.49 6.09 6.32
CA ASP A 769 31.92 7.47 6.63
C ASP A 769 33.26 7.57 7.39
N SER A 770 33.80 8.77 7.49
CA SER A 770 35.04 9.06 8.22
C SER A 770 34.91 9.08 9.76
N THR A 771 33.83 8.57 10.35
CA THR A 771 33.68 8.49 11.82
C THR A 771 34.40 7.26 12.39
N THR A 772 34.32 7.07 13.71
CA THR A 772 34.96 5.99 14.48
C THR A 772 33.98 5.30 15.44
N THR A 773 32.68 5.45 15.20
CA THR A 773 31.60 5.13 16.15
C THR A 773 30.54 4.16 15.62
N GLY A 774 30.68 3.73 14.36
CA GLY A 774 29.87 2.70 13.73
C GLY A 774 30.54 1.32 13.77
N SER A 775 30.52 0.62 12.63
CA SER A 775 31.00 -0.76 12.51
C SER A 775 31.66 -1.07 11.16
N GLY A 776 32.07 -0.05 10.42
CA GLY A 776 32.71 -0.20 9.11
C GLY A 776 34.12 -0.79 9.18
N PRO A 777 34.52 -1.61 8.19
CA PRO A 777 35.80 -2.33 8.21
C PRO A 777 37.04 -1.42 8.12
N CYS A 778 36.91 -0.15 7.73
CA CYS A 778 38.06 0.72 7.49
C CYS A 778 38.51 1.54 8.69
N ASN A 779 37.56 2.14 9.41
CA ASN A 779 37.83 3.04 10.54
C ASN A 779 36.82 2.86 11.69
N ASN A 780 35.90 1.89 11.58
CA ASN A 780 34.65 1.82 12.35
C ASN A 780 33.73 3.02 12.07
N GLY A 781 33.66 3.46 10.81
CA GLY A 781 32.67 4.44 10.37
C GLY A 781 31.24 3.89 10.38
N ASN A 782 30.25 4.76 10.17
CA ASN A 782 28.88 4.34 9.90
C ASN A 782 28.80 3.79 8.46
N ILE A 783 28.33 2.56 8.29
CA ILE A 783 28.08 1.98 6.97
C ILE A 783 26.66 2.34 6.51
N ASP A 784 26.50 2.65 5.23
CA ASP A 784 25.22 2.73 4.52
C ASP A 784 24.44 1.39 4.53
N ASP A 785 23.27 1.31 3.89
CA ASP A 785 22.44 0.09 3.80
C ASP A 785 22.23 -0.46 2.37
N ASN A 786 23.02 -0.02 1.38
CA ASN A 786 22.89 -0.48 -0.01
C ASN A 786 23.04 -2.00 -0.16
N LEU A 787 22.17 -2.60 -0.99
CA LEU A 787 22.27 -3.99 -1.44
C LEU A 787 22.06 -4.11 -2.96
N ILE A 788 22.20 -3.01 -3.72
CA ILE A 788 22.11 -3.02 -5.19
C ILE A 788 23.23 -3.90 -5.74
N ARG A 789 22.81 -5.02 -6.33
CA ARG A 789 23.64 -6.09 -6.86
C ARG A 789 23.73 -5.97 -8.38
N LYS A 790 24.93 -6.04 -8.92
CA LYS A 790 25.21 -6.14 -10.37
C LYS A 790 26.00 -7.43 -10.64
N SER A 791 25.97 -7.91 -11.87
CA SER A 791 26.59 -9.20 -12.24
C SER A 791 27.35 -9.08 -13.55
N GLY A 792 28.45 -9.82 -13.67
CA GLY A 792 29.26 -9.89 -14.89
C GLY A 792 29.98 -11.24 -15.01
N SER A 793 30.33 -11.59 -16.24
CA SER A 793 31.19 -12.75 -16.54
C SER A 793 32.38 -12.29 -17.38
N PRO A 794 33.62 -12.62 -16.98
CA PRO A 794 34.81 -12.19 -17.69
C PRO A 794 35.04 -13.06 -18.94
N THR A 795 35.68 -12.46 -19.95
CA THR A 795 36.24 -13.17 -21.10
C THR A 795 37.69 -12.78 -21.30
N GLY A 796 38.47 -13.63 -21.97
CA GLY A 796 39.77 -13.20 -22.51
C GLY A 796 39.60 -12.34 -23.77
N PRO A 797 40.72 -11.97 -24.42
CA PRO A 797 40.72 -11.22 -25.67
C PRO A 797 39.82 -11.85 -26.73
N VAL A 798 38.85 -11.06 -27.19
CA VAL A 798 37.87 -11.43 -28.20
C VAL A 798 38.40 -11.07 -29.57
N THR A 799 38.56 -12.07 -30.44
CA THR A 799 38.96 -11.87 -31.84
C THR A 799 37.74 -12.08 -32.73
N VAL A 800 37.25 -11.00 -33.35
CA VAL A 800 36.17 -11.08 -34.33
C VAL A 800 36.70 -11.74 -35.60
N LEU A 801 36.10 -12.86 -36.00
CA LEU A 801 36.39 -13.61 -37.23
C LEU A 801 35.43 -13.21 -38.37
N PHE A 802 34.26 -12.67 -38.01
CA PHE A 802 33.22 -12.18 -38.91
C PHE A 802 32.33 -11.16 -38.22
N ASN A 803 31.89 -10.15 -38.96
CA ASN A 803 30.80 -9.26 -38.59
C ASN A 803 30.06 -8.88 -39.87
N ASP A 804 28.74 -9.02 -39.88
CA ASP A 804 27.86 -8.48 -40.91
C ASP A 804 26.62 -7.86 -40.26
N ASP A 805 26.45 -6.56 -40.46
CA ASP A 805 25.31 -5.72 -40.04
C ASP A 805 24.31 -5.51 -41.19
N PHE A 806 24.50 -6.20 -42.32
CA PHE A 806 23.70 -6.14 -43.54
C PHE A 806 23.53 -4.74 -44.18
N GLU A 807 24.21 -3.70 -43.70
CA GLU A 807 24.19 -2.35 -44.31
C GLU A 807 24.79 -2.35 -45.72
N SER A 808 25.66 -3.33 -46.02
CA SER A 808 26.18 -3.59 -47.37
C SER A 808 25.28 -4.50 -48.21
N GLY A 809 24.12 -4.93 -47.69
CA GLY A 809 23.29 -5.99 -48.26
C GLY A 809 23.92 -7.38 -48.15
N LEU A 810 23.28 -8.39 -48.75
CA LEU A 810 23.63 -9.81 -48.59
C LEU A 810 24.92 -10.24 -49.34
N GLN A 811 25.96 -9.40 -49.42
CA GLN A 811 27.14 -9.64 -50.27
C GLN A 811 28.03 -10.81 -49.82
N GLU A 812 28.05 -11.15 -48.52
CA GLU A 812 28.75 -12.33 -47.99
C GLU A 812 27.89 -13.60 -47.95
N TRP A 813 26.65 -13.56 -48.46
CA TRP A 813 25.67 -14.64 -48.34
C TRP A 813 25.10 -15.08 -49.70
N SER A 814 25.06 -16.39 -49.93
CA SER A 814 24.31 -17.02 -51.02
C SER A 814 22.92 -17.43 -50.53
N THR A 815 21.90 -16.98 -51.27
CA THR A 815 20.50 -17.27 -50.98
C THR A 815 19.98 -18.40 -51.88
N SER A 816 19.21 -19.34 -51.33
CA SER A 816 18.52 -20.36 -52.16
C SER A 816 17.24 -19.83 -52.79
N ALA A 817 16.56 -18.89 -52.12
CA ALA A 817 15.38 -18.18 -52.61
C ALA A 817 15.17 -16.82 -51.90
N ASN A 818 14.04 -16.61 -51.19
CA ASN A 818 13.44 -15.26 -50.97
C ASN A 818 14.16 -14.36 -49.96
N TRP A 819 15.30 -14.77 -49.41
CA TRP A 819 16.10 -13.93 -48.53
C TRP A 819 16.60 -12.67 -49.25
N LEU A 820 16.30 -11.51 -48.66
CA LEU A 820 16.61 -10.19 -49.21
C LEU A 820 17.04 -9.21 -48.12
N ALA A 821 17.85 -8.21 -48.48
CA ALA A 821 18.16 -7.10 -47.59
C ALA A 821 16.95 -6.17 -47.48
N SER A 822 16.47 -5.92 -46.26
CA SER A 822 15.21 -5.25 -45.96
C SER A 822 15.41 -4.07 -45.01
N ASN A 823 14.79 -2.93 -45.31
CA ASN A 823 14.74 -1.76 -44.43
C ASN A 823 13.37 -1.62 -43.72
N VAL A 824 12.61 -2.71 -43.61
CA VAL A 824 11.32 -2.75 -42.91
C VAL A 824 11.51 -2.82 -41.39
N LEU A 825 12.56 -3.50 -40.94
CA LEU A 825 12.95 -3.65 -39.54
C LEU A 825 14.45 -3.98 -39.47
N SER A 826 15.17 -3.33 -38.57
CA SER A 826 16.56 -3.66 -38.21
C SER A 826 16.77 -3.46 -36.70
N HIS A 827 17.83 -4.06 -36.14
CA HIS A 827 18.28 -3.89 -34.76
C HIS A 827 19.32 -2.78 -34.66
N SER A 828 20.31 -2.80 -35.54
CA SER A 828 21.25 -1.70 -35.78
C SER A 828 21.04 -1.12 -37.18
N GLY A 829 21.92 -0.23 -37.65
CA GLY A 829 21.90 0.27 -39.03
C GLY A 829 20.53 0.78 -39.55
N SER A 830 20.24 0.39 -40.79
CA SER A 830 19.07 0.72 -41.60
C SER A 830 18.48 -0.50 -42.33
N PHE A 831 19.22 -1.61 -42.39
CA PHE A 831 18.90 -2.84 -43.10
C PHE A 831 19.05 -4.07 -42.19
N SER A 832 18.42 -5.17 -42.59
CA SER A 832 18.64 -6.52 -42.03
C SER A 832 18.41 -7.58 -43.10
N ALA A 833 18.80 -8.83 -42.84
CA ALA A 833 18.43 -9.95 -43.70
C ALA A 833 17.03 -10.45 -43.36
N TYR A 834 16.15 -10.56 -44.36
CA TYR A 834 14.74 -10.88 -44.20
C TYR A 834 14.28 -11.98 -45.16
N SER A 835 13.42 -12.90 -44.70
CA SER A 835 12.59 -13.74 -45.56
C SER A 835 11.12 -13.74 -45.12
N GLY A 836 10.20 -13.67 -46.09
CA GLY A 836 8.77 -13.44 -45.89
C GLY A 836 7.88 -14.65 -46.14
N ASN A 837 6.68 -14.65 -45.56
CA ASN A 837 5.77 -15.81 -45.56
C ASN A 837 4.82 -15.87 -46.77
N THR A 838 5.32 -15.62 -48.00
CA THR A 838 4.47 -15.40 -49.19
C THR A 838 4.67 -16.39 -50.34
N ASN A 839 5.47 -17.44 -50.15
CA ASN A 839 5.63 -18.53 -51.12
C ASN A 839 5.71 -19.89 -50.40
N ASN A 840 5.14 -20.93 -51.02
CA ASN A 840 5.16 -22.34 -50.62
C ASN A 840 6.55 -23.00 -50.72
N GLN A 841 7.56 -22.45 -50.03
CA GLN A 841 8.96 -22.82 -50.22
C GLN A 841 9.49 -23.58 -49.01
N LEU A 842 9.85 -24.84 -49.29
CA LEU A 842 10.09 -25.84 -48.25
C LEU A 842 11.40 -25.60 -47.48
N CYS A 843 12.38 -24.87 -48.05
CA CYS A 843 13.74 -24.67 -47.53
C CYS A 843 14.41 -23.40 -48.11
N ASP A 844 14.14 -22.24 -47.51
CA ASP A 844 14.75 -20.95 -47.84
C ASP A 844 16.00 -20.70 -46.99
N THR A 845 17.18 -20.70 -47.61
CA THR A 845 18.46 -20.55 -46.91
C THR A 845 19.14 -19.23 -47.19
N LEU A 846 19.70 -18.65 -46.13
CA LEU A 846 20.73 -17.61 -46.14
C LEU A 846 22.03 -18.30 -45.72
N THR A 847 22.85 -18.67 -46.70
CA THR A 847 24.06 -19.50 -46.51
C THR A 847 25.30 -18.66 -46.72
N GLN A 848 26.29 -18.71 -45.82
CA GLN A 848 27.51 -17.94 -46.01
C GLN A 848 28.29 -18.38 -47.27
N ILE A 849 28.85 -17.43 -48.04
CA ILE A 849 29.61 -17.69 -49.27
C ILE A 849 30.98 -18.31 -48.98
N ASN A 850 31.74 -17.71 -48.07
CA ASN A 850 33.11 -18.10 -47.73
C ASN A 850 33.14 -19.10 -46.56
N PHE A 851 34.22 -19.89 -46.42
CA PHE A 851 34.48 -20.68 -45.20
C PHE A 851 35.39 -19.86 -44.26
N PHE A 852 35.18 -20.00 -42.95
CA PHE A 852 36.08 -19.38 -41.97
C PHE A 852 37.42 -20.13 -41.84
N PRO A 853 38.54 -19.41 -41.66
CA PRO A 853 39.84 -20.01 -41.39
C PRO A 853 39.91 -20.58 -39.97
N THR A 854 40.71 -21.63 -39.80
CA THR A 854 40.88 -22.39 -38.54
C THR A 854 41.89 -21.79 -37.57
N GLU A 855 42.35 -20.57 -37.81
CA GLU A 855 43.53 -19.96 -37.14
C GLU A 855 43.34 -19.67 -35.64
N SER A 856 42.14 -19.82 -35.08
CA SER A 856 41.94 -19.59 -33.65
C SER A 856 42.27 -20.81 -32.80
N THR A 857 43.11 -20.58 -31.79
CA THR A 857 43.44 -21.52 -30.71
C THR A 857 42.33 -21.68 -29.67
N ALA A 858 41.20 -21.00 -29.82
CA ALA A 858 40.06 -21.02 -28.91
C ALA A 858 38.74 -21.28 -29.67
N PRO A 859 37.73 -21.90 -29.03
CA PRO A 859 36.46 -22.20 -29.68
C PRO A 859 35.77 -20.90 -30.15
N PRO A 860 35.31 -20.83 -31.41
CA PRO A 860 34.49 -19.72 -31.85
C PRO A 860 33.07 -19.81 -31.29
N ILE A 861 32.42 -18.66 -31.17
CA ILE A 861 31.00 -18.52 -30.91
C ILE A 861 30.34 -17.75 -32.07
N LEU A 862 29.12 -18.14 -32.41
CA LEU A 862 28.21 -17.34 -33.21
C LEU A 862 27.37 -16.49 -32.27
N GLU A 863 27.14 -15.24 -32.64
CA GLU A 863 26.12 -14.37 -32.07
C GLU A 863 25.32 -13.72 -33.21
N PHE A 864 24.01 -13.51 -32.99
CA PHE A 864 23.16 -12.75 -33.91
C PHE A 864 21.95 -12.19 -33.15
N TRP A 865 21.32 -11.16 -33.71
CA TRP A 865 20.01 -10.68 -33.27
C TRP A 865 18.91 -11.13 -34.23
N THR A 866 17.71 -11.35 -33.72
CA THR A 866 16.55 -11.74 -34.54
C THR A 866 15.20 -11.26 -33.98
N ASP A 867 14.27 -10.98 -34.89
CA ASP A 867 12.83 -10.76 -34.68
C ASP A 867 12.06 -11.69 -35.65
N HIS A 868 10.90 -12.21 -35.26
CA HIS A 868 10.11 -13.09 -36.15
C HIS A 868 8.61 -13.09 -35.87
N GLN A 869 7.83 -13.18 -36.94
CA GLN A 869 6.37 -13.19 -36.95
C GLN A 869 5.88 -14.24 -37.96
N VAL A 870 5.86 -15.51 -37.54
CA VAL A 870 5.64 -16.68 -38.42
C VAL A 870 4.59 -17.62 -37.82
N GLU A 871 3.96 -18.49 -38.61
CA GLU A 871 2.85 -19.33 -38.11
C GLU A 871 3.32 -20.30 -37.00
N SER A 872 2.80 -20.10 -35.78
CA SER A 872 3.21 -20.89 -34.62
C SER A 872 2.88 -22.36 -34.82
N GLY A 873 3.91 -23.20 -34.84
CA GLY A 873 3.78 -24.63 -35.07
C GLY A 873 3.85 -25.07 -36.53
N TYR A 874 3.71 -24.17 -37.51
CA TYR A 874 3.63 -24.55 -38.92
C TYR A 874 4.74 -23.95 -39.78
N ASP A 875 5.21 -22.75 -39.47
CA ASP A 875 6.40 -22.15 -40.10
C ASP A 875 7.53 -22.04 -39.08
N GLY A 876 8.78 -22.00 -39.55
CA GLY A 876 9.86 -21.66 -38.64
C GLY A 876 11.27 -21.65 -39.21
N GLY A 877 12.18 -21.09 -38.42
CA GLY A 877 13.61 -20.98 -38.72
C GLY A 877 14.51 -21.82 -37.82
N ILE A 878 15.61 -22.34 -38.37
CA ILE A 878 16.73 -22.96 -37.62
C ILE A 878 18.07 -22.37 -38.06
N VAL A 879 19.09 -22.49 -37.21
CA VAL A 879 20.48 -22.14 -37.54
C VAL A 879 21.30 -23.42 -37.63
N GLU A 880 22.17 -23.51 -38.64
CA GLU A 880 22.97 -24.69 -38.96
C GLU A 880 24.44 -24.33 -39.18
N GLY A 881 25.35 -25.25 -38.81
CA GLY A 881 26.77 -25.20 -39.14
C GLY A 881 27.20 -26.36 -40.05
N SER A 882 28.27 -26.16 -40.83
CA SER A 882 28.82 -27.17 -41.75
C SER A 882 30.33 -27.01 -41.93
N THR A 883 31.06 -28.13 -42.05
CA THR A 883 32.52 -28.15 -42.35
C THR A 883 32.86 -28.44 -43.82
N ASP A 884 31.89 -28.88 -44.63
CA ASP A 884 32.07 -29.22 -46.04
C ASP A 884 31.17 -28.37 -46.98
N GLY A 885 30.25 -27.59 -46.42
CA GLY A 885 29.24 -26.80 -47.13
C GLY A 885 28.07 -27.62 -47.69
N ILE A 886 28.05 -28.94 -47.48
CA ILE A 886 27.13 -29.91 -48.09
C ILE A 886 26.32 -30.63 -47.02
N THR A 887 26.98 -31.07 -45.95
CA THR A 887 26.43 -31.73 -44.77
C THR A 887 26.22 -30.68 -43.67
N TRP A 888 24.99 -30.51 -43.21
CA TRP A 888 24.62 -29.44 -42.28
C TRP A 888 24.08 -30.01 -40.96
N SER A 889 24.50 -29.39 -39.86
CA SER A 889 24.13 -29.77 -38.48
C SER A 889 23.49 -28.58 -37.78
N LYS A 890 22.27 -28.77 -37.27
CA LYS A 890 21.53 -27.77 -36.48
C LYS A 890 22.29 -27.39 -35.21
N LEU A 891 22.44 -26.08 -34.98
CA LEU A 891 23.12 -25.54 -33.81
C LEU A 891 22.17 -25.46 -32.60
N ALA A 892 22.70 -25.75 -31.41
CA ALA A 892 22.07 -25.42 -30.14
C ALA A 892 22.29 -23.93 -29.83
N LEU A 893 21.29 -23.27 -29.23
CA LEU A 893 21.31 -21.84 -28.96
C LEU A 893 21.21 -21.52 -27.47
N SER A 894 21.80 -20.39 -27.08
CA SER A 894 21.58 -19.76 -25.77
C SER A 894 21.13 -18.30 -25.97
N PRO A 895 19.91 -17.93 -25.52
CA PRO A 895 18.86 -18.80 -25.00
C PRO A 895 18.35 -19.83 -26.03
N ASP A 896 17.64 -20.86 -25.59
CA ASP A 896 17.04 -21.87 -26.48
C ASP A 896 16.06 -21.27 -27.51
N TYR A 897 15.81 -22.02 -28.59
CA TYR A 897 14.82 -21.68 -29.62
C TYR A 897 13.43 -21.41 -29.00
N PRO A 898 12.74 -20.33 -29.41
CA PRO A 898 11.54 -19.86 -28.71
C PRO A 898 10.25 -20.66 -29.00
N GLY A 899 10.21 -21.47 -30.06
CA GLY A 899 9.04 -22.26 -30.46
C GLY A 899 9.40 -23.66 -30.98
N THR A 900 8.42 -24.36 -31.55
CA THR A 900 8.62 -25.68 -32.20
C THR A 900 7.74 -25.79 -33.44
N THR A 901 8.21 -26.43 -34.51
CA THR A 901 7.38 -26.78 -35.68
C THR A 901 6.84 -28.20 -35.56
N ASN A 902 5.57 -28.40 -35.95
CA ASN A 902 4.82 -29.66 -35.83
C ASN A 902 4.54 -30.34 -37.18
N SER A 903 4.77 -29.64 -38.30
CA SER A 903 4.46 -30.13 -39.64
C SER A 903 5.43 -31.23 -40.09
N SER A 904 4.92 -32.31 -40.67
CA SER A 904 5.72 -33.33 -41.34
C SER A 904 6.03 -32.99 -42.80
N ALA A 905 5.88 -31.72 -43.19
CA ALA A 905 5.91 -31.26 -44.57
C ALA A 905 7.20 -30.50 -44.95
N GLN A 906 8.01 -30.09 -43.96
CA GLN A 906 9.19 -29.22 -44.13
C GLN A 906 10.49 -30.00 -43.84
N PRO A 907 11.00 -30.80 -44.80
CA PRO A 907 12.00 -31.83 -44.53
C PRO A 907 13.38 -31.32 -44.07
N CYS A 908 13.68 -30.03 -44.18
CA CYS A 908 14.95 -29.42 -43.72
C CYS A 908 14.89 -28.83 -42.31
N LEU A 909 13.70 -28.59 -41.71
CA LEU A 909 13.62 -28.22 -40.29
C LEU A 909 13.75 -29.45 -39.36
N GLY A 910 13.51 -30.64 -39.91
CA GLY A 910 13.65 -31.95 -39.27
C GLY A 910 12.33 -32.71 -39.16
N ILE A 911 12.18 -33.49 -38.08
CA ILE A 911 10.96 -34.25 -37.76
C ILE A 911 9.96 -33.41 -36.94
N ASN A 912 8.73 -33.89 -36.76
CA ASN A 912 7.71 -33.18 -35.99
C ASN A 912 8.18 -32.85 -34.54
N LEU A 913 7.79 -31.66 -34.06
CA LEU A 913 8.14 -31.07 -32.75
C LEU A 913 9.63 -30.67 -32.61
N GLN A 914 10.25 -30.22 -33.69
CA GLN A 914 11.61 -29.67 -33.67
C GLN A 914 11.64 -28.22 -33.16
N PRO A 915 12.54 -27.86 -32.22
CA PRO A 915 12.71 -26.48 -31.75
C PRO A 915 13.11 -25.53 -32.89
N ALA A 916 12.46 -24.37 -32.99
CA ALA A 916 12.64 -23.42 -34.08
C ALA A 916 12.27 -22.00 -33.66
N PHE A 917 12.68 -21.01 -34.46
CA PHE A 917 12.08 -19.68 -34.46
C PHE A 917 10.69 -19.79 -35.09
N SER A 918 9.67 -20.05 -34.28
CA SER A 918 8.29 -20.29 -34.69
C SER A 918 7.31 -19.59 -33.74
N GLY A 919 6.33 -18.88 -34.29
CA GLY A 919 5.43 -18.01 -33.54
C GLY A 919 5.72 -16.53 -33.74
N ASN A 920 5.20 -15.70 -32.83
CA ASN A 920 5.15 -14.24 -32.97
C ASN A 920 5.91 -13.57 -31.80
N TYR A 921 7.08 -13.02 -32.12
CA TYR A 921 8.04 -12.42 -31.18
C TYR A 921 8.56 -11.09 -31.75
N THR A 922 7.77 -10.03 -31.58
CA THR A 922 8.00 -8.67 -32.10
C THR A 922 8.99 -7.85 -31.25
N ALA A 923 10.09 -8.46 -30.84
CA ALA A 923 11.18 -7.75 -30.19
C ALA A 923 12.53 -8.43 -30.48
N TRP A 924 13.46 -7.65 -31.04
CA TRP A 924 14.85 -8.03 -31.24
C TRP A 924 15.46 -8.64 -29.98
N LYS A 925 16.02 -9.85 -30.13
CA LYS A 925 16.69 -10.58 -29.06
C LYS A 925 17.97 -11.23 -29.57
N LYS A 926 19.05 -11.10 -28.80
CA LYS A 926 20.34 -11.73 -29.10
C LYS A 926 20.31 -13.22 -28.77
N TYR A 927 20.83 -14.03 -29.67
CA TYR A 927 21.07 -15.46 -29.51
C TYR A 927 22.54 -15.77 -29.75
N ARG A 928 23.05 -16.81 -29.08
CA ARG A 928 24.43 -17.29 -29.21
C ARG A 928 24.44 -18.78 -29.55
N ALA A 929 25.42 -19.25 -30.30
CA ALA A 929 25.69 -20.67 -30.50
C ALA A 929 27.17 -20.99 -30.22
N ASP A 930 27.43 -22.10 -29.56
CA ASP A 930 28.79 -22.64 -29.41
C ASP A 930 29.21 -23.34 -30.72
N LEU A 931 30.34 -22.93 -31.28
CA LEU A 931 30.92 -23.51 -32.49
C LEU A 931 32.17 -24.37 -32.20
N ALA A 932 32.47 -24.65 -30.91
CA ALA A 932 33.49 -25.63 -30.53
C ALA A 932 33.41 -26.98 -31.27
N PRO A 933 32.22 -27.54 -31.61
CA PRO A 933 32.13 -28.78 -32.41
C PRO A 933 32.72 -28.69 -33.83
N PHE A 934 32.93 -27.46 -34.34
CA PHE A 934 33.50 -27.18 -35.67
C PHE A 934 34.97 -26.72 -35.59
N ALA A 935 35.52 -26.53 -34.39
CA ALA A 935 36.87 -26.02 -34.18
C ALA A 935 37.94 -26.89 -34.87
N GLY A 936 38.99 -26.25 -35.38
CA GLY A 936 40.06 -26.92 -36.14
C GLY A 936 39.67 -27.38 -37.56
N ASN A 937 38.44 -27.15 -38.01
CA ASN A 937 37.99 -27.40 -39.39
C ASN A 937 37.40 -26.11 -40.00
N PRO A 938 37.62 -25.80 -41.28
CA PRO A 938 36.97 -24.66 -41.91
C PRO A 938 35.46 -24.86 -41.88
N PHE A 939 34.70 -23.83 -41.50
CA PHE A 939 33.25 -23.97 -41.30
C PHE A 939 32.45 -22.80 -41.90
N LYS A 940 31.14 -23.03 -42.00
CA LYS A 940 30.11 -22.05 -42.42
C LYS A 940 28.93 -22.06 -41.47
N VAL A 941 28.21 -20.94 -41.44
CA VAL A 941 26.88 -20.82 -40.81
C VAL A 941 25.80 -20.63 -41.89
N ARG A 942 24.59 -21.10 -41.60
CA ARG A 942 23.39 -20.94 -42.42
C ARG A 942 22.16 -20.70 -41.57
N PHE A 943 21.33 -19.73 -41.95
CA PHE A 943 19.95 -19.60 -41.48
C PHE A 943 19.05 -20.29 -42.49
N ASN A 944 18.12 -21.12 -42.02
CA ASN A 944 17.29 -21.97 -42.86
C ASN A 944 15.83 -21.90 -42.39
N TYR A 945 14.95 -21.52 -43.30
CA TYR A 945 13.56 -21.13 -43.04
C TYR A 945 12.60 -21.97 -43.88
N ALA A 946 11.45 -22.36 -43.32
CA ALA A 946 10.42 -23.03 -44.09
C ALA A 946 9.03 -22.48 -43.77
N THR A 947 8.20 -22.40 -44.82
CA THR A 947 6.92 -21.69 -44.84
C THR A 947 5.78 -22.58 -45.37
N ASN A 948 4.56 -22.05 -45.36
CA ASN A 948 3.40 -22.63 -46.03
C ASN A 948 2.42 -21.54 -46.51
N ASP A 949 1.55 -21.85 -47.48
CA ASP A 949 0.66 -20.86 -48.12
C ASP A 949 -0.56 -20.43 -47.26
N PHE A 950 -0.83 -21.05 -46.11
CA PHE A 950 -2.16 -20.91 -45.47
C PHE A 950 -2.32 -19.65 -44.59
N ASN A 951 -1.26 -19.14 -43.94
CA ASN A 951 -1.35 -18.00 -42.99
C ASN A 951 -0.15 -17.03 -43.08
N ALA A 952 -0.11 -16.21 -44.13
CA ALA A 952 0.91 -15.18 -44.32
C ALA A 952 1.03 -14.25 -43.09
N SER A 953 2.24 -14.18 -42.52
CA SER A 953 2.61 -13.39 -41.34
C SER A 953 3.94 -12.66 -41.61
N GLY A 954 4.36 -11.76 -40.71
CA GLY A 954 5.43 -10.78 -40.93
C GLY A 954 6.84 -11.29 -41.26
N GLY A 955 7.12 -12.60 -41.19
CA GLY A 955 8.37 -13.22 -41.66
C GLY A 955 9.47 -13.31 -40.59
N TRP A 956 10.70 -13.59 -41.01
CA TRP A 956 11.87 -13.75 -40.13
C TRP A 956 12.98 -12.76 -40.50
N PHE A 957 13.51 -12.05 -39.50
CA PHE A 957 14.58 -11.06 -39.63
C PHE A 957 15.83 -11.52 -38.85
N ILE A 958 17.01 -11.31 -39.43
CA ILE A 958 18.34 -11.58 -38.87
C ILE A 958 19.19 -10.32 -39.00
N ASP A 959 19.89 -9.93 -37.94
CA ASP A 959 20.74 -8.74 -37.90
C ASP A 959 21.95 -8.92 -36.96
N ASP A 960 22.95 -8.03 -37.05
CA ASP A 960 24.16 -7.97 -36.20
C ASP A 960 24.83 -9.36 -36.04
N VAL A 961 25.18 -10.01 -37.15
CA VAL A 961 25.75 -11.37 -37.16
C VAL A 961 27.26 -11.30 -36.90
N VAL A 962 27.67 -11.70 -35.70
CA VAL A 962 29.07 -11.73 -35.26
C VAL A 962 29.51 -13.19 -35.08
N ILE A 963 30.68 -13.54 -35.62
CA ILE A 963 31.38 -14.77 -35.21
C ILE A 963 32.74 -14.36 -34.68
N ALA A 964 33.02 -14.73 -33.43
CA ALA A 964 34.24 -14.35 -32.73
C ALA A 964 34.79 -15.53 -31.95
N SER A 965 36.10 -15.57 -31.74
CA SER A 965 36.72 -16.50 -30.81
C SER A 965 37.18 -15.78 -29.54
N VAL A 966 36.93 -16.42 -28.40
CA VAL A 966 37.23 -15.89 -27.08
C VAL A 966 38.45 -16.62 -26.55
N SER A 967 39.61 -15.96 -26.56
CA SER A 967 40.83 -16.59 -26.06
C SER A 967 40.78 -16.85 -24.55
N SER A 968 41.50 -17.86 -24.09
CA SER A 968 41.57 -18.24 -22.68
C SER A 968 42.32 -17.20 -21.85
N CYS A 969 41.84 -16.85 -20.67
CA CYS A 969 42.63 -16.11 -19.68
C CYS A 969 43.95 -16.85 -19.43
N SER A 970 45.08 -16.19 -19.64
CA SER A 970 46.37 -16.69 -19.14
C SER A 970 46.38 -16.58 -17.62
N SER A 971 46.30 -17.71 -16.91
CA SER A 971 46.63 -17.73 -15.49
C SER A 971 48.11 -17.39 -15.32
N SER A 972 48.41 -16.42 -14.47
CA SER A 972 49.73 -16.33 -13.86
C SER A 972 49.97 -17.62 -13.05
N ALA A 973 51.23 -18.06 -13.01
CA ALA A 973 51.63 -19.18 -12.15
C ALA A 973 51.75 -18.65 -10.70
N ASP A 974 50.60 -18.41 -10.08
CA ASP A 974 50.49 -17.78 -8.77
C ASP A 974 51.13 -18.62 -7.66
N ALA A 975 51.37 -17.95 -6.52
CA ALA A 975 51.82 -18.62 -5.32
C ALA A 975 50.83 -19.74 -4.95
N PRO A 976 51.32 -20.95 -4.60
CA PRO A 976 50.45 -22.07 -4.29
C PRO A 976 49.71 -21.85 -2.97
N GLY A 977 48.39 -21.97 -3.01
CA GLY A 977 47.51 -21.59 -1.92
C GLY A 977 47.57 -22.53 -0.72
N ARG A 978 46.96 -22.06 0.38
CA ARG A 978 46.95 -22.74 1.67
C ARG A 978 46.41 -24.17 1.62
N ILE A 979 47.09 -25.03 2.38
CA ILE A 979 46.56 -26.34 2.77
C ILE A 979 45.49 -26.13 3.84
N MET A 980 44.23 -26.41 3.47
CA MET A 980 43.08 -26.41 4.39
C MET A 980 43.27 -27.42 5.53
N ASN A 981 42.49 -27.28 6.62
CA ASN A 981 42.60 -28.00 7.90
C ASN A 981 42.44 -29.54 7.79
N THR A 982 43.40 -30.18 7.14
CA THR A 982 43.40 -31.57 6.68
C THR A 982 44.70 -32.30 7.03
N LEU A 983 45.69 -31.59 7.58
CA LEU A 983 46.90 -32.17 8.12
C LEU A 983 46.55 -33.04 9.34
N SER A 984 46.73 -34.33 9.18
CA SER A 984 46.57 -35.37 10.20
C SER A 984 47.92 -36.01 10.49
N ILE A 985 48.10 -36.46 11.74
CA ILE A 985 49.33 -37.12 12.20
C ILE A 985 48.93 -38.44 12.85
N ALA A 986 49.48 -39.54 12.35
CA ALA A 986 49.25 -40.89 12.87
C ALA A 986 50.58 -41.54 13.26
N LYS A 987 50.58 -42.38 14.31
CA LYS A 987 51.77 -43.14 14.70
C LYS A 987 51.91 -44.40 13.84
N SER A 988 53.04 -44.53 13.15
CA SER A 988 53.42 -45.68 12.32
C SER A 988 54.65 -46.35 12.94
N GLY A 989 54.44 -47.23 13.91
CA GLY A 989 55.54 -47.92 14.62
C GLY A 989 56.42 -46.95 15.42
N SER A 990 57.68 -46.79 14.98
CA SER A 990 58.66 -45.84 15.53
C SER A 990 58.66 -44.47 14.82
N GLU A 991 57.69 -44.22 13.93
CA GLU A 991 57.62 -43.02 13.09
C GLU A 991 56.25 -42.34 13.22
N LEU A 992 56.20 -41.07 12.82
CA LEU A 992 54.98 -40.29 12.60
C LEU A 992 54.72 -40.19 11.10
N LEU A 993 53.53 -40.61 10.69
CA LEU A 993 52.99 -40.39 9.34
C LEU A 993 52.15 -39.12 9.37
N LEU A 994 52.61 -38.10 8.64
CA LEU A 994 51.87 -36.90 8.31
C LEU A 994 51.06 -37.16 7.02
N SER A 995 49.83 -36.69 6.94
CA SER A 995 48.97 -36.81 5.75
C SER A 995 48.06 -35.58 5.62
N TRP A 996 47.97 -34.99 4.44
CA TRP A 996 47.22 -33.74 4.20
C TRP A 996 46.41 -33.77 2.88
N GLY A 997 45.50 -32.82 2.71
CA GLY A 997 44.80 -32.57 1.44
C GLY A 997 45.60 -31.68 0.50
N LYS A 998 45.35 -31.77 -0.81
CA LYS A 998 45.87 -30.79 -1.77
C LYS A 998 45.13 -29.45 -1.60
N PRO A 999 45.78 -28.29 -1.86
CA PRO A 999 45.07 -27.03 -2.05
C PRO A 999 44.00 -27.12 -3.15
N LEU A 1000 42.98 -26.28 -3.05
CA LEU A 1000 41.95 -26.14 -4.07
C LEU A 1000 42.45 -25.22 -5.22
N PRO A 1001 41.93 -25.37 -6.45
CA PRO A 1001 42.12 -24.38 -7.51
C PRO A 1001 41.67 -22.97 -7.07
N PRO A 1002 42.24 -21.88 -7.63
CA PRO A 1002 43.07 -21.84 -8.85
C PRO A 1002 44.55 -22.19 -8.66
N CYS A 1003 45.06 -22.14 -7.43
CA CYS A 1003 46.49 -22.06 -7.15
C CYS A 1003 47.29 -23.35 -7.48
N ILE A 1004 48.31 -23.27 -8.34
CA ILE A 1004 49.03 -24.44 -8.87
C ILE A 1004 50.10 -24.95 -7.90
N THR A 1005 49.88 -26.14 -7.32
CA THR A 1005 50.84 -26.82 -6.43
C THR A 1005 51.53 -28.00 -7.15
N THR A 1006 52.87 -28.03 -7.17
CA THR A 1006 53.65 -29.16 -7.74
C THR A 1006 54.24 -30.09 -6.69
N ASN A 1007 54.51 -29.60 -5.48
CA ASN A 1007 55.16 -30.35 -4.39
C ASN A 1007 54.96 -29.62 -3.04
N TYR A 1008 55.51 -30.18 -1.95
CA TYR A 1008 55.38 -29.65 -0.59
C TYR A 1008 56.73 -29.57 0.14
N SER A 1009 56.89 -28.54 0.97
CA SER A 1009 57.98 -28.35 1.95
C SER A 1009 57.46 -28.68 3.35
N ILE A 1010 58.27 -29.34 4.19
CA ILE A 1010 57.89 -29.80 5.54
C ILE A 1010 58.84 -29.19 6.57
N TYR A 1011 58.29 -28.64 7.65
CA TYR A 1011 59.04 -28.06 8.77
C TYR A 1011 58.52 -28.59 10.12
N ARG A 1012 59.37 -28.57 11.16
CA ARG A 1012 59.08 -29.06 12.52
C ARG A 1012 59.59 -28.08 13.59
N GLY A 1013 58.76 -27.69 14.54
CA GLY A 1013 59.12 -26.84 15.69
C GLY A 1013 58.71 -27.48 17.03
N LEU A 1014 59.22 -26.94 18.14
CA LEU A 1014 59.06 -27.52 19.48
C LEU A 1014 57.81 -27.00 20.23
N LEU A 1015 57.25 -27.84 21.09
CA LEU A 1015 56.18 -27.53 22.04
C LEU A 1015 56.66 -27.70 23.50
N PRO A 1016 56.12 -26.95 24.49
CA PRO A 1016 55.10 -25.90 24.35
C PRO A 1016 55.62 -24.72 23.52
N TRP A 1017 54.72 -24.08 22.78
CA TRP A 1017 55.09 -23.05 21.81
C TRP A 1017 55.53 -21.77 22.53
N THR A 1018 56.76 -21.34 22.28
CA THR A 1018 57.37 -20.11 22.84
C THR A 1018 57.80 -19.14 21.72
N GLY A 1019 57.06 -19.12 20.62
CA GLY A 1019 57.43 -18.42 19.38
C GLY A 1019 58.00 -19.34 18.31
N TYR A 1020 58.39 -18.74 17.18
CA TYR A 1020 58.62 -19.45 15.92
C TYR A 1020 60.04 -20.05 15.86
N ASN A 1021 60.13 -21.35 16.14
CA ASN A 1021 61.39 -22.09 16.28
C ASN A 1021 61.53 -23.26 15.29
N HIS A 1022 60.69 -23.29 14.24
CA HIS A 1022 60.62 -24.41 13.32
C HIS A 1022 61.85 -24.50 12.40
N VAL A 1023 62.29 -25.74 12.15
CA VAL A 1023 63.38 -26.07 11.24
C VAL A 1023 62.87 -26.93 10.09
N GLN A 1024 63.51 -26.81 8.93
CA GLN A 1024 63.21 -27.56 7.72
C GLN A 1024 63.51 -29.06 7.88
N LEU A 1025 62.58 -29.91 7.44
CA LEU A 1025 62.76 -31.37 7.32
C LEU A 1025 62.94 -31.82 5.86
N THR A 1026 62.19 -31.23 4.92
CA THR A 1026 62.42 -31.40 3.46
C THR A 1026 61.91 -30.19 2.68
N CYS A 1027 62.55 -29.92 1.54
CA CYS A 1027 62.09 -28.94 0.55
C CYS A 1027 61.34 -29.54 -0.64
N SER A 1028 61.18 -30.87 -0.70
CA SER A 1028 60.32 -31.46 -1.72
C SER A 1028 59.80 -32.84 -1.31
N THR A 1029 58.48 -32.96 -1.24
CA THR A 1029 57.76 -34.21 -1.44
C THR A 1029 56.63 -33.97 -2.45
N THR A 1030 56.50 -34.88 -3.42
CA THR A 1030 55.43 -34.85 -4.44
C THR A 1030 54.16 -35.59 -4.00
N GLY A 1031 54.24 -36.33 -2.88
CA GLY A 1031 53.09 -36.96 -2.25
C GLY A 1031 52.39 -36.04 -1.26
N THR A 1032 51.15 -36.37 -0.92
CA THR A 1032 50.36 -35.72 0.15
C THR A 1032 50.60 -36.36 1.53
N THR A 1033 51.75 -37.02 1.69
CA THR A 1033 52.17 -37.69 2.93
C THR A 1033 53.68 -37.51 3.14
N TYR A 1034 54.10 -37.59 4.40
CA TYR A 1034 55.51 -37.57 4.80
C TYR A 1034 55.70 -38.41 6.06
N VAL A 1035 56.85 -39.06 6.20
CA VAL A 1035 57.18 -39.91 7.35
C VAL A 1035 58.43 -39.35 8.02
N THR A 1036 58.41 -39.27 9.34
CA THR A 1036 59.51 -38.73 10.15
C THR A 1036 59.64 -39.51 11.47
N PRO A 1037 60.83 -39.67 12.07
CA PRO A 1037 60.98 -40.41 13.32
C PRO A 1037 60.12 -39.85 14.47
N ALA A 1038 59.54 -40.75 15.26
CA ALA A 1038 58.86 -40.40 16.51
C ALA A 1038 59.87 -40.45 17.66
N ASP A 1039 60.48 -39.30 17.99
CA ASP A 1039 61.32 -39.15 19.18
C ASP A 1039 60.50 -38.78 20.43
N ILE A 1040 61.16 -38.32 21.51
CA ILE A 1040 60.55 -38.17 22.84
C ILE A 1040 60.01 -36.78 23.15
N ASP A 1041 60.40 -35.77 22.37
CA ASP A 1041 59.97 -34.38 22.61
C ASP A 1041 58.61 -34.09 21.95
N SER A 1042 57.97 -33.00 22.38
CA SER A 1042 56.69 -32.55 21.80
C SER A 1042 56.95 -31.56 20.67
N TYR A 1043 56.26 -31.74 19.53
CA TYR A 1043 56.47 -30.93 18.33
C TYR A 1043 55.17 -30.45 17.70
N TYR A 1044 55.26 -29.33 16.99
CA TYR A 1044 54.32 -28.94 15.94
C TYR A 1044 54.97 -29.14 14.57
N PHE A 1045 54.15 -29.34 13.55
CA PHE A 1045 54.58 -29.51 12.16
C PHE A 1045 53.89 -28.50 11.26
N LEU A 1046 54.59 -28.07 10.22
CA LEU A 1046 54.07 -27.21 9.17
C LEU A 1046 54.30 -27.90 7.82
N VAL A 1047 53.28 -27.88 6.98
CA VAL A 1047 53.35 -28.28 5.57
C VAL A 1047 53.06 -27.03 4.74
N VAL A 1048 53.95 -26.71 3.81
CA VAL A 1048 53.83 -25.56 2.89
C VAL A 1048 53.71 -26.11 1.48
N ALA A 1049 52.69 -25.69 0.74
CA ALA A 1049 52.57 -25.98 -0.69
C ALA A 1049 53.62 -25.19 -1.48
N GLN A 1050 54.17 -25.74 -2.55
CA GLN A 1050 55.13 -25.04 -3.41
C GLN A 1050 54.89 -25.34 -4.91
N ASN A 1051 55.32 -24.41 -5.76
CA ASN A 1051 55.41 -24.55 -7.20
C ASN A 1051 56.89 -24.58 -7.62
N LEU A 1052 57.22 -24.64 -8.92
CA LEU A 1052 58.62 -24.71 -9.37
C LEU A 1052 59.50 -23.49 -9.00
N ASN A 1053 58.89 -22.37 -8.62
CA ASN A 1053 59.55 -21.07 -8.42
C ASN A 1053 59.23 -20.39 -7.07
N GLN A 1054 58.19 -20.83 -6.34
CA GLN A 1054 57.64 -20.15 -5.16
C GLN A 1054 57.13 -21.15 -4.10
N ASP A 1055 57.46 -20.90 -2.83
CA ASP A 1055 56.75 -21.46 -1.66
C ASP A 1055 55.46 -20.63 -1.39
N GLY A 1056 54.39 -21.28 -0.91
CA GLY A 1056 53.10 -20.68 -0.60
C GLY A 1056 52.99 -19.98 0.77
N SER A 1057 51.77 -19.58 1.14
CA SER A 1057 51.49 -18.94 2.43
C SER A 1057 51.80 -19.86 3.61
N TYR A 1058 52.31 -19.27 4.70
CA TYR A 1058 52.51 -19.98 5.96
C TYR A 1058 51.18 -20.08 6.72
N GLY A 1059 50.93 -21.23 7.33
CA GLY A 1059 49.67 -21.53 8.01
C GLY A 1059 49.39 -20.65 9.23
N LEU A 1060 48.18 -20.79 9.80
CA LEU A 1060 47.79 -20.08 11.01
C LEU A 1060 48.13 -20.87 12.28
N ASP A 1061 48.38 -20.17 13.37
CA ASP A 1061 48.48 -20.75 14.73
C ASP A 1061 47.09 -21.03 15.35
N SER A 1062 47.06 -21.53 16.58
CA SER A 1062 45.82 -21.84 17.31
C SER A 1062 45.01 -20.59 17.75
N SER A 1063 45.56 -19.39 17.57
CA SER A 1063 44.89 -18.09 17.72
C SER A 1063 44.51 -17.45 16.38
N ALA A 1064 44.62 -18.20 15.28
CA ALA A 1064 44.37 -17.76 13.91
C ALA A 1064 45.31 -16.64 13.39
N LEU A 1065 46.45 -16.41 14.04
CA LEU A 1065 47.48 -15.50 13.54
C LEU A 1065 48.40 -16.23 12.56
N GLN A 1066 48.90 -15.52 11.54
CA GLN A 1066 49.81 -16.11 10.55
C GLN A 1066 51.17 -16.43 11.19
N ILE A 1067 51.62 -17.68 10.99
CA ILE A 1067 52.96 -18.13 11.39
C ILE A 1067 53.98 -17.45 10.48
N PRO A 1068 54.92 -16.63 10.98
CA PRO A 1068 56.01 -16.05 10.20
C PRO A 1068 56.90 -17.13 9.58
N PRO A 1069 57.62 -16.80 8.49
CA PRO A 1069 58.39 -17.77 7.73
C PRO A 1069 59.55 -18.42 8.49
N SER A 1070 60.01 -19.56 7.95
CA SER A 1070 61.26 -20.19 8.36
C SER A 1070 62.43 -19.22 8.17
N PRO A 1071 63.39 -19.12 9.12
CA PRO A 1071 64.61 -18.33 8.96
C PRO A 1071 65.47 -18.76 7.76
N ALA A 1072 65.26 -19.98 7.26
CA ALA A 1072 65.77 -20.48 5.98
C ALA A 1072 64.62 -21.22 5.27
N PRO A 1073 63.97 -20.59 4.25
CA PRO A 1073 62.94 -21.24 3.46
C PRO A 1073 63.53 -22.02 2.28
N CYS A 1074 62.69 -22.85 1.65
CA CYS A 1074 63.08 -23.69 0.53
C CYS A 1074 63.16 -22.91 -0.78
N PHE A 1075 62.22 -21.99 -1.01
CA PHE A 1075 62.26 -20.99 -2.08
C PHE A 1075 62.11 -19.57 -1.52
N PRO A 1076 62.50 -18.54 -2.29
CA PRO A 1076 62.16 -17.16 -1.97
C PRO A 1076 60.64 -17.01 -1.93
N GLN A 1077 60.11 -16.55 -0.79
CA GLN A 1077 58.68 -16.35 -0.62
C GLN A 1077 58.19 -15.18 -1.48
N ASN A 1078 57.16 -15.43 -2.26
CA ASN A 1078 56.27 -14.38 -2.76
C ASN A 1078 54.91 -14.64 -2.12
N ILE A 1079 54.51 -13.78 -1.18
CA ILE A 1079 53.18 -13.82 -0.60
C ILE A 1079 52.24 -13.27 -1.67
N GLY A 1080 51.62 -14.18 -2.44
CA GLY A 1080 50.66 -13.88 -3.49
C GLY A 1080 49.22 -13.73 -2.95
N THR A 1081 48.28 -13.52 -3.87
CA THR A 1081 46.84 -13.42 -3.61
C THR A 1081 46.22 -14.74 -3.11
N CYS A 1082 46.79 -15.89 -3.49
CA CYS A 1082 46.47 -17.22 -2.98
C CYS A 1082 46.93 -17.42 -1.51
N ASN A 1083 46.15 -16.94 -0.53
CA ASN A 1083 46.50 -16.95 0.89
C ASN A 1083 45.74 -18.00 1.73
#